data_AF-A0A3D1QTC9-F1
#
_entry.id   AF-A0A3D1QTC9-F1
#
_cell.length_a   1.000
_cell.length_b   1.000
_cell.length_c   1.000
_cell.angle_alpha   90.00
_cell.angle_beta   90.00
_cell.angle_gamma   90.00
#
_symmetry.space_group_name_H-M   'P 1'
#
loop_
_entity.id
_entity.type
_entity.pdbx_description
1 polymer ?
#
loop_
_entity_poly.entity_id
_entity_poly.type
_entity_poly.pdbx_seq_one_letter_code
_entity_poly.pdbx_strand_id
1 'polypeptide(L)'
;MGPALLAALALRAGALAAVTDAEALRALEQSAIQLAPEKDGAPLSPGLAVELLAGLRRLPEPMRSFPGGPLRFVEHASAAAFGLGDGSERPDWSDGRRTFHLYRYAPSQERRAESWLGELDEVERERLWRQRAIVHAVVQRWDDALGLSKRLAWRRISGWPGPVERVLSLSGRPLNRYAGAYSRQRGQQSASLDLVTYAEEHFVPAEALRAGAVSGDDSVRCQELTRARVLDTLLAEAGLGPGPTTPRCLGFERWAELDGLEQLEVLFVIASGRRPQSLFGHVLLRPVHRPGGLVRGPGFATMVEIAAITDGPIAGPAQLARGIFGGYTTTVSTLAASDLEREALHLEQRTIRRFRLNLSPDERRRTLERVWELERRGYFDYRFFTENCASVLVFLLEAALPETVRIEVPGPLLVAPTTVLDGLTDAKIAAMGTGEQTPLLSYVPLDLESSRDLAVRSERRRGEVEARLLTTATGETRLELQRAFEWARSPEPSLRRQAWEQLAPMSERLVESGPELGALYDWWALTVRIERYAWDLADAERLDLETRTILPDGLPPLEVEAELAARQQLFERESRLAHARMILDRREELAIRLRGAPRRQSTPGELEEKARAEATMAGFERLTDLHGALVAGIFADRDPHAWLEQDSAALRASLEAASADSLGPSGAWRAAAGAGARASADGSVVPVITLWSAALSERLGEQRLRGIRASAELRILEAEVELRPVLGAPVLLRSRVTPFVYRSLLRDPPMFRESLSESFGWGLGTLVESRPAAGRAHRAILHGEAIVAL
;
A
#
# COMPACT_ATOMS: atom_id res chain seq x y z
N MET A 1 3.59 -7.24 -63.47
CA MET A 1 3.56 -8.63 -62.98
C MET A 1 2.12 -9.08 -63.00
N GLY A 2 1.78 -10.07 -63.82
CA GLY A 2 0.39 -10.39 -64.20
C GLY A 2 -0.37 -11.26 -63.18
N PRO A 3 -1.71 -11.28 -63.28
CA PRO A 3 -2.61 -12.00 -62.36
C PRO A 3 -2.37 -13.53 -62.33
N ALA A 4 -1.64 -14.08 -63.29
CA ALA A 4 -1.21 -15.48 -63.30
C ALA A 4 -0.17 -15.83 -62.22
N LEU A 5 0.64 -14.86 -61.75
CA LEU A 5 1.63 -15.10 -60.69
C LEU A 5 0.99 -15.10 -59.30
N LEU A 6 -0.11 -14.35 -59.11
CA LEU A 6 -0.93 -14.36 -57.90
C LEU A 6 -1.74 -15.66 -57.77
N ALA A 7 -2.22 -16.23 -58.88
CA ALA A 7 -2.87 -17.54 -58.88
C ALA A 7 -1.88 -18.69 -58.56
N ALA A 8 -0.63 -18.61 -59.03
CA ALA A 8 0.40 -19.61 -58.74
C ALA A 8 0.95 -19.53 -57.30
N LEU A 9 0.88 -18.37 -56.65
CA LEU A 9 1.19 -18.22 -55.22
C LEU A 9 0.01 -18.58 -54.31
N ALA A 10 -1.24 -18.42 -54.77
CA ALA A 10 -2.44 -18.86 -54.05
C ALA A 10 -2.63 -20.39 -54.07
N LEU A 11 -2.13 -21.08 -55.10
CA LEU A 11 -2.19 -22.56 -55.21
C LEU A 11 -1.05 -23.29 -54.48
N ARG A 12 -0.15 -22.57 -53.80
CA ARG A 12 0.86 -23.12 -52.86
C ARG A 12 0.60 -22.78 -51.39
N ALA A 13 -0.50 -22.10 -51.08
CA ALA A 13 -1.04 -22.07 -49.72
C ALA A 13 -1.73 -23.42 -49.49
N GLY A 14 -0.95 -24.41 -49.04
CA GLY A 14 -1.42 -25.76 -48.79
C GLY A 14 -2.66 -25.74 -47.91
N ALA A 15 -3.74 -26.33 -48.41
CA ALA A 15 -4.74 -26.91 -47.54
C ALA A 15 -4.01 -27.91 -46.63
N LEU A 16 -3.69 -27.51 -45.40
CA LEU A 16 -3.38 -28.46 -44.34
C LEU A 16 -4.60 -29.38 -44.25
N ALA A 17 -4.44 -30.62 -44.70
CA ALA A 17 -5.46 -31.64 -44.50
C ALA A 17 -5.84 -31.64 -43.01
N ALA A 18 -7.14 -31.51 -42.72
CA ALA A 18 -7.64 -31.58 -41.36
C ALA A 18 -7.19 -32.92 -40.76
N VAL A 19 -6.41 -32.86 -39.67
CA VAL A 19 -5.89 -34.07 -39.01
C VAL A 19 -7.08 -34.91 -38.56
N THR A 20 -7.12 -36.17 -38.98
CA THR A 20 -8.17 -37.10 -38.58
C THR A 20 -7.94 -37.60 -37.14
N ASP A 21 -8.98 -38.04 -36.44
CA ASP A 21 -8.84 -38.62 -35.08
C ASP A 21 -7.84 -39.79 -35.04
N ALA A 22 -7.83 -40.63 -36.08
CA ALA A 22 -6.90 -41.75 -36.18
C ALA A 22 -5.44 -41.31 -36.33
N GLU A 23 -5.17 -40.23 -37.08
CA GLU A 23 -3.84 -39.64 -37.17
C GLU A 23 -3.43 -38.96 -35.87
N ALA A 24 -4.37 -38.28 -35.22
CA ALA A 24 -4.11 -37.62 -33.96
C ALA A 24 -3.79 -38.63 -32.84
N LEU A 25 -4.52 -39.73 -32.78
CA LEU A 25 -4.29 -40.82 -31.83
C LEU A 25 -2.89 -41.42 -32.01
N ARG A 26 -2.47 -41.73 -33.26
CA ARG A 26 -1.12 -42.22 -33.54
C ARG A 26 -0.03 -41.25 -33.11
N ALA A 27 -0.22 -39.95 -33.31
CA ALA A 27 0.74 -38.94 -32.90
C ALA A 27 0.84 -38.79 -31.37
N LEU A 28 -0.28 -38.93 -30.65
CA LEU A 28 -0.31 -38.98 -29.20
C LEU A 28 0.40 -40.23 -28.67
N GLU A 29 0.17 -41.40 -29.26
CA GLU A 29 0.86 -42.65 -28.91
C GLU A 29 2.38 -42.55 -29.09
N GLN A 30 2.84 -41.92 -30.17
CA GLN A 30 4.26 -41.61 -30.40
C GLN A 30 4.85 -40.69 -29.33
N SER A 31 4.01 -39.87 -28.69
CA SER A 31 4.36 -39.01 -27.56
C SER A 31 4.14 -39.70 -26.20
N ALA A 32 4.03 -41.03 -26.18
CA ALA A 32 3.74 -41.85 -25.01
C ALA A 32 2.41 -41.51 -24.30
N ILE A 33 1.41 -41.03 -25.05
CA ILE A 33 0.06 -40.74 -24.55
C ILE A 33 -0.91 -41.76 -25.10
N GLN A 34 -1.68 -42.39 -24.21
CA GLN A 34 -2.69 -43.40 -24.55
C GLN A 34 -4.07 -42.88 -24.21
N LEU A 35 -5.05 -43.06 -25.09
CA LEU A 35 -6.45 -42.73 -24.83
C LEU A 35 -7.25 -44.02 -24.68
N ALA A 36 -8.09 -44.09 -23.65
CA ALA A 36 -8.98 -45.22 -23.41
C ALA A 36 -10.34 -44.76 -22.88
N PRO A 37 -11.43 -45.45 -23.21
CA PRO A 37 -12.71 -45.25 -22.53
C PRO A 37 -12.68 -45.84 -21.10
N GLU A 38 -13.57 -45.37 -20.22
CA GLU A 38 -13.79 -45.95 -18.88
C GLU A 38 -14.23 -47.42 -18.95
N LYS A 39 -15.09 -47.75 -19.91
CA LYS A 39 -15.55 -49.12 -20.17
C LYS A 39 -14.92 -49.64 -21.45
N ASP A 40 -14.19 -50.74 -21.35
CA ASP A 40 -13.58 -51.40 -22.49
C ASP A 40 -14.62 -51.67 -23.60
N GLY A 41 -14.30 -51.24 -24.82
CA GLY A 41 -15.16 -51.37 -26.00
C GLY A 41 -16.14 -50.21 -26.25
N ALA A 42 -16.26 -49.22 -25.36
CA ALA A 42 -17.01 -48.00 -25.65
C ALA A 42 -16.23 -47.08 -26.63
N PRO A 43 -16.90 -46.40 -27.58
CA PRO A 43 -16.23 -45.45 -28.47
C PRO A 43 -15.79 -44.20 -27.70
N LEU A 44 -14.59 -43.70 -28.00
CA LEU A 44 -14.13 -42.39 -27.57
C LEU A 44 -14.95 -41.29 -28.25
N SER A 45 -15.05 -40.14 -27.60
CA SER A 45 -15.77 -39.00 -28.17
C SER A 45 -15.07 -38.49 -29.44
N PRO A 46 -15.83 -38.20 -30.51
CA PRO A 46 -15.27 -37.66 -31.75
C PRO A 46 -14.47 -36.37 -31.51
N GLY A 47 -13.35 -36.22 -32.19
CA GLY A 47 -12.46 -35.07 -32.09
C GLY A 47 -11.61 -35.01 -30.83
N LEU A 48 -11.79 -35.89 -29.84
CA LEU A 48 -11.04 -35.82 -28.58
C LEU A 48 -9.52 -35.93 -28.82
N ALA A 49 -9.08 -36.87 -29.64
CA ALA A 49 -7.67 -37.05 -29.95
C ALA A 49 -7.09 -35.83 -30.67
N VAL A 50 -7.86 -35.24 -31.59
CA VAL A 50 -7.45 -34.01 -32.31
C VAL A 50 -7.24 -32.85 -31.33
N GLU A 51 -8.17 -32.64 -30.41
CA GLU A 51 -8.08 -31.54 -29.44
C GLU A 51 -6.96 -31.76 -28.41
N LEU A 52 -6.75 -32.98 -27.90
CA LEU A 52 -5.59 -33.25 -27.05
C LEU A 52 -4.27 -33.02 -27.81
N LEU A 53 -4.16 -33.46 -29.06
CA LEU A 53 -2.95 -33.21 -29.85
C LEU A 53 -2.71 -31.72 -30.11
N ALA A 54 -3.77 -30.95 -30.36
CA ALA A 54 -3.69 -29.50 -30.50
C ALA A 54 -3.19 -28.83 -29.21
N GLY A 55 -3.68 -29.25 -28.05
CA GLY A 55 -3.20 -28.81 -26.74
C GLY A 55 -1.72 -29.11 -26.51
N LEU A 56 -1.29 -30.34 -26.79
CA LEU A 56 0.12 -30.76 -26.65
C LEU A 56 1.05 -29.92 -27.54
N ARG A 57 0.62 -29.61 -28.77
CA ARG A 57 1.41 -28.82 -29.72
C ARG A 57 1.56 -27.35 -29.32
N ARG A 58 0.75 -26.84 -28.39
CA ARG A 58 0.92 -25.49 -27.82
C ARG A 58 2.01 -25.42 -26.78
N LEU A 59 2.35 -26.55 -26.15
CA LEU A 59 3.49 -26.61 -25.27
C LEU A 59 4.80 -26.52 -26.08
N PRO A 60 5.84 -25.89 -25.50
CA PRO A 60 7.19 -25.95 -26.03
C PRO A 60 7.62 -27.38 -26.34
N GLU A 61 8.40 -27.57 -27.41
CA GLU A 61 8.82 -28.91 -27.86
C GLU A 61 9.47 -29.76 -26.74
N PRO A 62 10.40 -29.22 -25.91
CA PRO A 62 10.97 -30.00 -24.81
C PRO A 62 9.96 -30.49 -23.77
N MET A 63 8.87 -29.74 -23.55
CA MET A 63 7.83 -30.12 -22.59
C MET A 63 7.00 -31.31 -23.05
N ARG A 64 6.96 -31.60 -24.36
CA ARG A 64 6.18 -32.71 -24.92
C ARG A 64 6.78 -34.07 -24.56
N SER A 65 8.05 -34.12 -24.16
CA SER A 65 8.71 -35.30 -23.59
C SER A 65 8.66 -35.26 -22.07
N PHE A 66 7.46 -35.39 -21.51
CA PHE A 66 7.21 -35.26 -20.07
C PHE A 66 7.66 -36.47 -19.23
N PRO A 67 7.98 -36.28 -17.94
CA PRO A 67 8.44 -37.35 -17.06
C PRO A 67 7.29 -38.28 -16.60
N GLY A 68 7.63 -39.37 -15.89
CA GLY A 68 6.64 -40.27 -15.27
C GLY A 68 6.15 -41.41 -16.15
N GLY A 69 6.78 -41.67 -17.30
CA GLY A 69 6.44 -42.75 -18.23
C GLY A 69 5.16 -42.45 -19.05
N PRO A 70 4.52 -43.47 -19.67
CA PRO A 70 3.32 -43.24 -20.46
C PRO A 70 2.19 -42.56 -19.67
N LEU A 71 1.46 -41.66 -20.32
CA LEU A 71 0.31 -40.94 -19.77
C LEU A 71 -0.97 -41.50 -20.38
N ARG A 72 -1.82 -42.09 -19.55
CA ARG A 72 -3.12 -42.63 -19.99
C ARG A 72 -4.22 -41.62 -19.70
N PHE A 73 -4.99 -41.22 -20.71
CA PHE A 73 -6.25 -40.49 -20.54
C PHE A 73 -7.41 -41.49 -20.54
N VAL A 74 -8.26 -41.43 -19.52
CA VAL A 74 -9.47 -42.24 -19.41
C VAL A 74 -10.69 -41.35 -19.55
N GLU A 75 -11.50 -41.56 -20.59
CA GLU A 75 -12.74 -40.80 -20.82
C GLU A 75 -13.94 -41.47 -20.14
N HIS A 76 -14.60 -40.73 -19.26
CA HIS A 76 -15.81 -41.11 -18.54
C HIS A 76 -17.05 -40.56 -19.24
N ALA A 77 -18.14 -41.33 -19.22
CA ALA A 77 -19.42 -40.91 -19.78
C ALA A 77 -20.18 -39.89 -18.90
N SER A 78 -19.81 -39.77 -17.63
CA SER A 78 -20.39 -38.80 -16.70
C SER A 78 -19.92 -37.39 -17.02
N ALA A 79 -20.80 -36.40 -16.77
CA ALA A 79 -20.49 -35.00 -17.02
C ALA A 79 -19.84 -34.33 -15.82
N ALA A 80 -18.87 -33.45 -16.06
CA ALA A 80 -18.22 -32.64 -15.04
C ALA A 80 -17.93 -31.23 -15.54
N ALA A 81 -17.86 -30.27 -14.61
CA ALA A 81 -17.50 -28.89 -14.94
C ALA A 81 -16.16 -28.87 -15.69
N PHE A 82 -16.11 -28.15 -16.81
CA PHE A 82 -14.95 -28.10 -17.70
C PHE A 82 -14.53 -29.43 -18.35
N GLY A 83 -15.29 -30.51 -18.16
CA GLY A 83 -14.89 -31.86 -18.60
C GLY A 83 -13.70 -32.43 -17.82
N LEU A 84 -13.40 -31.89 -16.64
CA LEU A 84 -12.30 -32.30 -15.78
C LEU A 84 -12.81 -32.80 -14.44
N GLY A 85 -12.02 -33.65 -13.78
CA GLY A 85 -12.30 -34.08 -12.40
C GLY A 85 -12.25 -32.91 -11.43
N ASP A 86 -12.64 -33.13 -10.18
CA ASP A 86 -12.55 -32.17 -9.08
C ASP A 86 -11.60 -32.63 -7.97
N GLY A 87 -11.00 -33.81 -8.11
CA GLY A 87 -10.12 -34.42 -7.13
C GLY A 87 -10.85 -35.03 -5.93
N SER A 88 -12.19 -35.09 -5.97
CA SER A 88 -13.04 -35.69 -4.94
C SER A 88 -13.68 -36.99 -5.44
N GLU A 89 -15.01 -37.05 -5.56
CA GLU A 89 -15.74 -38.17 -6.15
C GLU A 89 -15.37 -38.39 -7.63
N ARG A 90 -14.87 -37.35 -8.30
CA ARG A 90 -14.34 -37.39 -9.67
C ARG A 90 -12.84 -37.11 -9.64
N PRO A 91 -11.98 -38.15 -9.57
CA PRO A 91 -10.54 -37.93 -9.49
C PRO A 91 -10.03 -37.26 -10.77
N ASP A 92 -9.11 -36.30 -10.64
CA ASP A 92 -8.33 -35.79 -11.79
C ASP A 92 -7.29 -36.83 -12.23
N TRP A 93 -6.70 -37.52 -11.26
CA TRP A 93 -5.58 -38.44 -11.43
C TRP A 93 -5.78 -39.74 -10.65
N SER A 94 -5.26 -40.84 -11.20
CA SER A 94 -5.05 -42.10 -10.50
C SER A 94 -3.67 -42.69 -10.83
N ASP A 95 -3.35 -43.84 -10.23
CA ASP A 95 -2.12 -44.60 -10.46
C ASP A 95 -0.83 -43.79 -10.29
N GLY A 96 -0.80 -42.86 -9.32
CA GLY A 96 0.39 -42.03 -9.04
C GLY A 96 0.77 -41.12 -10.22
N ARG A 97 -0.19 -40.35 -10.72
CA ARG A 97 -0.05 -39.44 -11.89
C ARG A 97 0.18 -40.16 -13.22
N ARG A 98 -0.14 -41.46 -13.32
CA ARG A 98 -0.03 -42.21 -14.59
C ARG A 98 -1.28 -42.13 -15.44
N THR A 99 -2.44 -41.99 -14.79
CA THR A 99 -3.75 -41.98 -15.44
C THR A 99 -4.47 -40.67 -15.14
N PHE A 100 -4.84 -39.90 -16.17
CA PHE A 100 -5.61 -38.67 -16.08
C PHE A 100 -7.05 -38.93 -16.54
N HIS A 101 -8.04 -38.43 -15.80
CA HIS A 101 -9.44 -38.71 -16.07
C HIS A 101 -10.13 -37.51 -16.74
N LEU A 102 -10.82 -37.77 -17.84
CA LEU A 102 -11.62 -36.81 -18.59
C LEU A 102 -13.09 -37.16 -18.45
N TYR A 103 -13.93 -36.14 -18.41
CA TYR A 103 -15.37 -36.27 -18.27
C TYR A 103 -16.06 -35.57 -19.43
N ARG A 104 -17.34 -35.88 -19.67
CA ARG A 104 -18.14 -35.10 -20.61
C ARG A 104 -18.20 -33.65 -20.14
N TYR A 105 -17.96 -32.72 -21.05
CA TYR A 105 -17.97 -31.30 -20.74
C TYR A 105 -19.35 -30.87 -20.21
N ALA A 106 -19.32 -30.08 -19.14
CA ALA A 106 -20.45 -29.31 -18.65
C ALA A 106 -19.97 -27.90 -18.31
N PRO A 107 -20.81 -26.86 -18.52
CA PRO A 107 -20.50 -25.50 -18.11
C PRO A 107 -20.20 -25.41 -16.61
N SER A 108 -19.26 -24.53 -16.25
CA SER A 108 -18.93 -24.26 -14.85
C SER A 108 -19.66 -23.04 -14.31
N GLN A 109 -19.75 -22.95 -12.98
CA GLN A 109 -20.18 -21.74 -12.27
C GLN A 109 -18.99 -20.88 -11.82
N GLU A 110 -17.75 -21.30 -12.10
CA GLU A 110 -16.55 -20.52 -11.78
C GLU A 110 -16.48 -19.24 -12.62
N ARG A 111 -16.91 -18.13 -12.02
CA ARG A 111 -17.05 -16.83 -12.71
C ARG A 111 -15.79 -16.41 -13.49
N ARG A 112 -14.60 -16.49 -12.89
CA ARG A 112 -13.34 -16.04 -13.51
C ARG A 112 -12.90 -16.90 -14.70
N ALA A 113 -13.13 -18.21 -14.64
CA ALA A 113 -12.77 -19.12 -15.70
C ALA A 113 -13.71 -18.98 -16.92
N GLU A 114 -14.96 -18.58 -16.69
CA GLU A 114 -16.00 -18.44 -17.71
C GLU A 114 -16.14 -17.01 -18.27
N SER A 115 -15.81 -15.96 -17.50
CA SER A 115 -16.08 -14.56 -17.87
C SER A 115 -15.43 -14.14 -19.19
N TRP A 116 -14.23 -14.66 -19.47
CA TRP A 116 -13.46 -14.36 -20.69
C TRP A 116 -13.74 -15.31 -21.85
N LEU A 117 -14.61 -16.30 -21.63
CA LEU A 117 -15.05 -17.24 -22.66
C LEU A 117 -16.40 -16.83 -23.25
N GLY A 118 -16.96 -15.67 -22.85
CA GLY A 118 -18.30 -15.21 -23.23
C GLY A 118 -18.56 -15.20 -24.74
N GLU A 119 -17.54 -14.85 -25.51
CA GLU A 119 -17.63 -14.80 -26.97
C GLU A 119 -17.48 -16.18 -27.64
N LEU A 120 -17.00 -17.21 -26.93
CA LEU A 120 -16.90 -18.58 -27.45
C LEU A 120 -18.25 -19.31 -27.30
N ASP A 121 -18.65 -20.05 -28.33
CA ASP A 121 -19.81 -20.95 -28.26
C ASP A 121 -19.51 -22.21 -27.42
N GLU A 122 -20.55 -23.01 -27.14
CA GLU A 122 -20.41 -24.19 -26.27
C GLU A 122 -19.45 -25.25 -26.84
N VAL A 123 -19.43 -25.42 -28.17
CA VAL A 123 -18.54 -26.37 -28.86
C VAL A 123 -17.10 -25.87 -28.80
N GLU A 124 -16.87 -24.58 -29.03
CA GLU A 124 -15.57 -23.95 -28.89
C GLU A 124 -15.04 -24.06 -27.46
N ARG A 125 -15.90 -23.89 -26.44
CA ARG A 125 -15.53 -24.05 -25.03
C ARG A 125 -15.17 -25.50 -24.69
N GLU A 126 -15.93 -26.47 -25.17
CA GLU A 126 -15.58 -27.89 -24.99
C GLU A 126 -14.20 -28.20 -25.59
N ARG A 127 -13.94 -27.73 -26.82
CA ARG A 127 -12.66 -27.89 -27.50
C ARG A 127 -11.51 -27.23 -26.73
N LEU A 128 -11.73 -26.00 -26.24
CA LEU A 128 -10.78 -25.27 -25.39
C LEU A 128 -10.40 -26.09 -24.15
N TRP A 129 -11.38 -26.62 -23.44
CA TRP A 129 -11.13 -27.36 -22.20
C TRP A 129 -10.48 -28.72 -22.43
N ARG A 130 -10.79 -29.41 -23.55
CA ARG A 130 -10.03 -30.59 -23.98
C ARG A 130 -8.55 -30.25 -24.23
N GLN A 131 -8.26 -29.15 -24.93
CA GLN A 131 -6.88 -28.68 -25.11
C GLN A 131 -6.19 -28.34 -23.79
N ARG A 132 -6.91 -27.73 -22.83
CA ARG A 132 -6.39 -27.42 -21.49
C ARG A 132 -6.11 -28.67 -20.65
N ALA A 133 -6.90 -29.74 -20.82
CA ALA A 133 -6.74 -30.98 -20.06
C ALA A 133 -5.36 -31.62 -20.23
N ILE A 134 -4.83 -31.65 -21.46
CA ILE A 134 -3.48 -32.18 -21.70
C ILE A 134 -2.39 -31.24 -21.18
N VAL A 135 -2.59 -29.93 -21.27
CA VAL A 135 -1.67 -28.94 -20.70
C VAL A 135 -1.61 -29.13 -19.18
N HIS A 136 -2.76 -29.25 -18.52
CA HIS A 136 -2.84 -29.57 -17.09
C HIS A 136 -2.01 -30.82 -16.77
N ALA A 137 -2.26 -31.91 -17.49
CA ALA A 137 -1.63 -33.19 -17.18
C ALA A 137 -0.10 -33.15 -17.34
N VAL A 138 0.37 -32.55 -18.44
CA VAL A 138 1.81 -32.44 -18.75
C VAL A 138 2.52 -31.48 -17.80
N VAL A 139 1.96 -30.29 -17.56
CA VAL A 139 2.57 -29.30 -16.66
C VAL A 139 2.62 -29.81 -15.24
N GLN A 140 1.57 -30.51 -14.76
CA GLN A 140 1.57 -31.12 -13.44
C GLN A 140 2.71 -32.13 -13.26
N ARG A 141 3.00 -32.96 -14.26
CA ARG A 141 4.12 -33.92 -14.19
C ARG A 141 5.49 -33.23 -14.17
N TRP A 142 5.63 -32.14 -14.92
CA TRP A 142 6.85 -31.33 -14.87
C TRP A 142 7.01 -30.62 -13.52
N ASP A 143 5.93 -30.09 -12.97
CA ASP A 143 5.93 -29.50 -11.63
C ASP A 143 6.27 -30.53 -10.55
N ASP A 144 5.69 -31.73 -10.62
CA ASP A 144 5.99 -32.83 -9.70
C ASP A 144 7.47 -33.26 -9.77
N ALA A 145 8.06 -33.26 -10.97
CA ALA A 145 9.45 -33.66 -11.19
C ALA A 145 10.48 -32.60 -10.81
N LEU A 146 10.19 -31.32 -11.08
CA LEU A 146 11.16 -30.22 -10.94
C LEU A 146 10.84 -29.27 -9.76
N GLY A 147 9.65 -29.36 -9.18
CA GLY A 147 9.20 -28.49 -8.10
C GLY A 147 9.08 -27.03 -8.53
N LEU A 148 8.59 -26.75 -9.74
CA LEU A 148 8.47 -25.39 -10.29
C LEU A 148 7.64 -24.49 -9.36
N SER A 149 6.51 -24.99 -8.87
CA SER A 149 5.60 -24.31 -7.94
C SER A 149 6.16 -24.13 -6.54
N LYS A 150 7.23 -24.86 -6.19
CA LYS A 150 7.94 -24.74 -4.92
C LYS A 150 8.99 -23.63 -4.95
N ARG A 151 9.37 -23.14 -6.13
CA ARG A 151 10.32 -22.02 -6.29
C ARG A 151 9.78 -20.74 -5.68
N LEU A 152 10.68 -19.94 -5.13
CA LEU A 152 10.31 -18.74 -4.39
C LEU A 152 9.65 -17.70 -5.31
N ALA A 153 10.10 -17.57 -6.56
CA ALA A 153 9.51 -16.66 -7.54
C ALA A 153 8.03 -16.94 -7.78
N TRP A 154 7.63 -18.21 -7.88
CA TRP A 154 6.22 -18.57 -8.05
C TRP A 154 5.42 -18.32 -6.76
N ARG A 155 5.95 -18.78 -5.62
CA ARG A 155 5.26 -18.68 -4.33
C ARG A 155 5.00 -17.23 -3.90
N ARG A 156 5.91 -16.30 -4.22
CA ARG A 156 5.78 -14.87 -3.89
C ARG A 156 4.64 -14.16 -4.62
N ILE A 157 4.16 -14.65 -5.76
CA ILE A 157 3.11 -13.96 -6.55
C ILE A 157 1.77 -13.91 -5.81
N SER A 158 1.35 -15.04 -5.25
CA SER A 158 0.08 -15.20 -4.50
C SER A 158 0.29 -15.27 -2.98
N GLY A 159 1.54 -15.37 -2.53
CA GLY A 159 1.91 -15.41 -1.12
C GLY A 159 1.73 -16.79 -0.49
N TRP A 160 2.15 -17.83 -1.21
CA TRP A 160 2.12 -19.21 -0.74
C TRP A 160 3.14 -19.42 0.40
N PRO A 161 2.73 -19.87 1.59
CA PRO A 161 3.62 -20.02 2.74
C PRO A 161 4.70 -21.08 2.50
N GLY A 162 5.88 -20.84 3.06
CA GLY A 162 7.00 -21.80 3.04
C GLY A 162 6.96 -22.69 4.27
N PRO A 163 7.70 -23.81 4.28
CA PRO A 163 7.64 -24.80 5.36
C PRO A 163 8.00 -24.25 6.76
N VAL A 164 8.66 -23.09 6.85
CA VAL A 164 9.08 -22.47 8.14
C VAL A 164 8.67 -20.99 8.24
N GLU A 165 7.96 -20.45 7.24
CA GLU A 165 7.78 -18.99 7.10
C GLU A 165 6.57 -18.43 7.86
N ARG A 166 5.69 -19.27 8.41
CA ARG A 166 4.58 -18.84 9.26
C ARG A 166 4.39 -19.75 10.48
N VAL A 167 5.25 -19.57 11.49
CA VAL A 167 5.22 -20.33 12.76
C VAL A 167 3.85 -20.27 13.48
N LEU A 168 3.02 -19.26 13.20
CA LEU A 168 1.68 -19.08 13.81
C LEU A 168 0.51 -19.26 12.83
N SER A 169 0.75 -19.58 11.56
CA SER A 169 -0.30 -19.87 10.57
C SER A 169 -0.25 -21.34 10.20
N LEU A 170 -1.12 -22.14 10.83
CA LEU A 170 -1.32 -23.55 10.47
C LEU A 170 -2.02 -23.73 9.11
N SER A 171 -2.42 -22.63 8.44
CA SER A 171 -3.08 -22.69 7.14
C SER A 171 -2.07 -22.66 6.00
N GLY A 172 -2.02 -23.70 5.17
CA GLY A 172 -1.28 -23.72 3.89
C GLY A 172 -1.86 -22.78 2.82
N ARG A 173 -2.60 -21.74 3.22
CA ARG A 173 -3.38 -20.86 2.35
C ARG A 173 -2.54 -19.67 1.86
N PRO A 174 -2.79 -19.18 0.63
CA PRO A 174 -2.10 -18.01 0.09
C PRO A 174 -2.49 -16.71 0.82
N LEU A 175 -1.68 -15.65 0.66
CA LEU A 175 -2.01 -14.31 1.17
C LEU A 175 -3.19 -13.71 0.40
N ASN A 176 -3.18 -13.84 -0.93
CA ASN A 176 -4.28 -13.36 -1.75
C ASN A 176 -5.48 -14.32 -1.64
N ARG A 177 -6.57 -13.83 -1.05
CA ARG A 177 -7.78 -14.62 -0.75
C ARG A 177 -8.82 -14.60 -1.86
N TYR A 178 -8.68 -13.70 -2.83
CA TYR A 178 -9.70 -13.55 -3.85
C TYR A 178 -9.61 -14.66 -4.89
N ALA A 179 -10.72 -15.39 -5.05
CA ALA A 179 -10.79 -16.48 -6.00
C ALA A 179 -10.56 -16.04 -7.45
N GLY A 180 -10.99 -14.84 -7.82
CA GLY A 180 -10.76 -14.29 -9.15
C GLY A 180 -9.30 -13.91 -9.42
N ALA A 181 -8.42 -13.97 -8.41
CA ALA A 181 -6.98 -13.83 -8.59
C ALA A 181 -6.31 -15.09 -9.14
N TYR A 182 -7.04 -16.17 -9.39
CA TYR A 182 -6.54 -17.44 -9.91
C TYR A 182 -7.31 -17.79 -11.17
N SER A 183 -6.64 -18.38 -12.16
CA SER A 183 -7.28 -18.81 -13.42
C SER A 183 -8.44 -19.78 -13.19
N ARG A 184 -8.34 -20.60 -12.14
CA ARG A 184 -9.40 -21.49 -11.65
C ARG A 184 -9.52 -21.44 -10.14
N GLN A 185 -10.71 -21.69 -9.62
CA GLN A 185 -10.98 -21.65 -8.17
C GLN A 185 -10.07 -22.63 -7.40
N ARG A 186 -9.82 -23.83 -7.96
CA ARG A 186 -8.93 -24.83 -7.37
C ARG A 186 -7.47 -24.40 -7.27
N GLY A 187 -7.05 -23.38 -8.02
CA GLY A 187 -5.71 -22.80 -7.91
C GLY A 187 -5.40 -22.30 -6.49
N GLN A 188 -6.41 -21.91 -5.72
CA GLN A 188 -6.28 -21.48 -4.32
C GLN A 188 -5.97 -22.61 -3.32
N GLN A 189 -5.97 -23.87 -3.75
CA GLN A 189 -5.76 -25.00 -2.85
C GLN A 189 -4.28 -25.30 -2.64
N SER A 190 -3.43 -25.09 -3.65
CA SER A 190 -1.98 -25.27 -3.54
C SER A 190 -1.22 -24.46 -4.58
N ALA A 191 0.05 -24.16 -4.31
CA ALA A 191 0.93 -23.50 -5.28
C ALA A 191 1.07 -24.28 -6.59
N SER A 192 0.98 -25.62 -6.53
CA SER A 192 1.02 -26.51 -7.70
C SER A 192 -0.23 -26.33 -8.55
N LEU A 193 -1.42 -26.33 -7.95
CA LEU A 193 -2.66 -26.08 -8.69
C LEU A 193 -2.75 -24.63 -9.21
N ASP A 194 -2.23 -23.63 -8.48
CA ASP A 194 -2.07 -22.25 -8.99
C ASP A 194 -1.24 -22.26 -10.29
N LEU A 195 -0.09 -22.94 -10.30
CA LEU A 195 0.78 -23.05 -11.47
C LEU A 195 0.11 -23.77 -12.63
N VAL A 196 -0.44 -24.95 -12.38
CA VAL A 196 -0.98 -25.82 -13.43
C VAL A 196 -2.21 -25.17 -14.07
N THR A 197 -3.13 -24.61 -13.26
CA THR A 197 -4.34 -23.98 -13.78
C THR A 197 -4.05 -22.65 -14.48
N TYR A 198 -3.02 -21.92 -14.07
CA TYR A 198 -2.53 -20.77 -14.82
C TYR A 198 -1.93 -21.18 -16.16
N ALA A 199 -1.14 -22.26 -16.19
CA ALA A 199 -0.54 -22.78 -17.42
C ALA A 199 -1.59 -23.21 -18.45
N GLU A 200 -2.72 -23.78 -18.01
CA GLU A 200 -3.88 -24.06 -18.88
C GLU A 200 -4.31 -22.82 -19.68
N GLU A 201 -4.49 -21.68 -19.00
CA GLU A 201 -4.92 -20.41 -19.61
C GLU A 201 -3.78 -19.76 -20.43
N HIS A 202 -2.53 -19.81 -19.94
CA HIS A 202 -1.36 -19.22 -20.59
C HIS A 202 -1.05 -19.83 -21.96
N PHE A 203 -1.06 -21.17 -22.06
CA PHE A 203 -0.77 -21.90 -23.29
C PHE A 203 -2.01 -22.07 -24.19
N VAL A 204 -3.20 -22.15 -23.59
CA VAL A 204 -4.47 -22.29 -24.31
C VAL A 204 -5.43 -21.14 -23.94
N PRO A 205 -5.15 -19.90 -24.39
CA PRO A 205 -6.05 -18.80 -24.17
C PRO A 205 -7.22 -18.84 -25.17
N ALA A 206 -8.31 -18.12 -24.89
CA ALA A 206 -9.52 -18.13 -25.72
C ALA A 206 -9.26 -17.62 -27.15
N GLU A 207 -8.41 -16.59 -27.29
CA GLU A 207 -8.04 -16.02 -28.59
C GLU A 207 -7.32 -17.00 -29.52
N ALA A 208 -6.86 -18.12 -28.99
CA ALA A 208 -6.20 -19.15 -29.77
C ALA A 208 -7.16 -20.21 -30.33
N LEU A 209 -8.44 -20.20 -29.93
CA LEU A 209 -9.51 -20.96 -30.60
C LEU A 209 -10.18 -20.07 -31.65
N ARG A 210 -10.48 -18.82 -31.29
CA ARG A 210 -11.05 -17.82 -32.19
C ARG A 210 -10.34 -16.49 -32.02
N ALA A 211 -9.72 -16.00 -33.09
CA ALA A 211 -9.06 -14.70 -33.08
C ALA A 211 -10.06 -13.60 -32.69
N GLY A 212 -9.68 -12.74 -31.74
CA GLY A 212 -10.53 -11.65 -31.24
C GLY A 212 -11.60 -12.09 -30.23
N ALA A 213 -11.59 -13.34 -29.75
CA ALA A 213 -12.49 -13.78 -28.67
C ALA A 213 -12.29 -13.00 -27.36
N VAL A 214 -11.08 -12.49 -27.14
CA VAL A 214 -10.71 -11.64 -26.01
C VAL A 214 -9.91 -10.45 -26.57
N SER A 215 -10.10 -9.26 -26.00
CA SER A 215 -9.33 -8.09 -26.41
C SER A 215 -7.85 -8.25 -26.02
N GLY A 216 -6.94 -7.55 -26.68
CA GLY A 216 -5.51 -7.67 -26.39
C GLY A 216 -5.15 -7.34 -24.94
N ASP A 217 -5.75 -6.30 -24.37
CA ASP A 217 -5.53 -5.88 -22.99
C ASP A 217 -6.16 -6.87 -21.98
N ASP A 218 -7.22 -7.58 -22.38
CA ASP A 218 -7.95 -8.54 -21.56
C ASP A 218 -7.36 -9.97 -21.59
N SER A 219 -6.40 -10.23 -22.49
CA SER A 219 -5.69 -11.50 -22.52
C SER A 219 -5.03 -11.77 -21.17
N VAL A 220 -5.06 -13.02 -20.70
CA VAL A 220 -4.45 -13.42 -19.42
C VAL A 220 -2.99 -12.98 -19.31
N ARG A 221 -2.25 -12.96 -20.43
CA ARG A 221 -0.85 -12.54 -20.47
C ARG A 221 -0.64 -11.04 -20.26
N CYS A 222 -1.66 -10.21 -20.49
CA CYS A 222 -1.66 -8.77 -20.18
C CYS A 222 -2.31 -8.42 -18.84
N GLN A 223 -3.16 -9.31 -18.36
CA GLN A 223 -3.83 -9.19 -17.09
C GLN A 223 -2.98 -9.72 -15.92
N GLU A 224 -2.06 -10.65 -16.18
CA GLU A 224 -1.22 -11.33 -15.19
C GLU A 224 0.25 -11.42 -15.67
N LEU A 225 0.82 -10.26 -15.98
CA LEU A 225 2.18 -10.06 -16.51
C LEU A 225 3.28 -10.72 -15.65
N THR A 226 3.16 -10.63 -14.33
CA THR A 226 4.06 -11.24 -13.35
C THR A 226 4.04 -12.76 -13.47
N ARG A 227 2.84 -13.39 -13.52
CA ARG A 227 2.74 -14.85 -13.64
C ARG A 227 3.28 -15.34 -14.98
N ALA A 228 2.97 -14.65 -16.07
CA ALA A 228 3.47 -15.00 -17.40
C ALA A 228 5.01 -14.99 -17.41
N ARG A 229 5.60 -13.87 -16.97
CA ARG A 229 7.05 -13.70 -16.91
C ARG A 229 7.72 -14.72 -15.99
N VAL A 230 7.17 -14.96 -14.80
CA VAL A 230 7.76 -15.92 -13.85
C VAL A 230 7.66 -17.35 -14.40
N LEU A 231 6.52 -17.76 -14.96
CA LEU A 231 6.38 -19.07 -15.58
C LEU A 231 7.39 -19.25 -16.71
N ASP A 232 7.50 -18.27 -17.62
CA ASP A 232 8.44 -18.33 -18.73
C ASP A 232 9.90 -18.39 -18.25
N THR A 233 10.24 -17.68 -17.16
CA THR A 233 11.57 -17.74 -16.53
C THR A 233 11.84 -19.13 -15.97
N LEU A 234 10.88 -19.72 -15.24
CA LEU A 234 11.01 -21.06 -14.66
C LEU A 234 11.19 -22.14 -15.73
N LEU A 235 10.45 -22.02 -16.85
CA LEU A 235 10.59 -22.95 -17.99
C LEU A 235 11.94 -22.80 -18.68
N ALA A 236 12.42 -21.57 -18.87
CA ALA A 236 13.72 -21.31 -19.47
C ALA A 236 14.87 -21.84 -18.59
N GLU A 237 14.84 -21.58 -17.28
CA GLU A 237 15.82 -22.11 -16.31
C GLU A 237 15.84 -23.65 -16.27
N ALA A 238 14.67 -24.28 -16.44
CA ALA A 238 14.53 -25.73 -16.48
C ALA A 238 14.91 -26.36 -17.84
N GLY A 239 15.28 -25.56 -18.85
CA GLY A 239 15.55 -26.06 -20.20
C GLY A 239 14.31 -26.58 -20.92
N LEU A 240 13.11 -26.18 -20.49
CA LEU A 240 11.83 -26.61 -21.06
C LEU A 240 11.40 -25.79 -22.28
N GLY A 241 12.21 -24.81 -22.68
CA GLY A 241 11.94 -23.91 -23.81
C GLY A 241 11.14 -22.67 -23.39
N PRO A 242 11.08 -21.66 -24.27
CA PRO A 242 10.34 -20.43 -23.99
C PRO A 242 8.83 -20.67 -24.07
N GLY A 243 8.06 -20.01 -23.20
CA GLY A 243 6.61 -19.94 -23.32
C GLY A 243 6.16 -19.11 -24.53
N PRO A 244 4.83 -19.01 -24.75
CA PRO A 244 4.27 -18.15 -25.79
C PRO A 244 4.64 -16.69 -25.57
N THR A 245 4.91 -15.96 -26.65
CA THR A 245 5.26 -14.54 -26.57
C THR A 245 4.12 -13.71 -25.97
N THR A 246 4.41 -12.95 -24.92
CA THR A 246 3.47 -11.97 -24.37
C THR A 246 3.15 -10.90 -25.43
N PRO A 247 1.86 -10.66 -25.74
CA PRO A 247 1.48 -9.62 -26.68
C PRO A 247 1.80 -8.22 -26.13
N ARG A 248 1.72 -7.19 -26.98
CA ARG A 248 1.80 -5.81 -26.50
C ARG A 248 0.57 -5.45 -25.68
N CYS A 249 0.78 -5.13 -24.41
CA CYS A 249 -0.27 -4.79 -23.44
C CYS A 249 -0.44 -3.27 -23.38
N LEU A 250 -1.12 -2.71 -24.37
CA LEU A 250 -1.24 -1.26 -24.56
C LEU A 250 -1.91 -0.55 -23.38
N GLY A 251 -2.87 -1.21 -22.71
CA GLY A 251 -3.50 -0.70 -21.50
C GLY A 251 -2.50 -0.49 -20.37
N PHE A 252 -1.69 -1.51 -20.08
CA PHE A 252 -0.62 -1.43 -19.09
C PHE A 252 0.45 -0.40 -19.49
N GLU A 253 0.92 -0.43 -20.74
CA GLU A 253 1.96 0.50 -21.23
C GLU A 253 1.54 1.97 -21.06
N ARG A 254 0.27 2.30 -21.35
CA ARG A 254 -0.28 3.65 -21.17
C ARG A 254 -0.46 4.04 -19.71
N TRP A 255 -0.86 3.10 -18.86
CA TRP A 255 -1.05 3.35 -17.43
C TRP A 255 0.29 3.51 -16.70
N ALA A 256 1.29 2.71 -17.05
CA ALA A 256 2.59 2.70 -16.38
C ALA A 256 3.53 3.83 -16.83
N GLU A 257 3.38 4.32 -18.08
CA GLU A 257 4.18 5.40 -18.67
C GLU A 257 5.70 5.19 -18.51
N LEU A 258 6.15 3.97 -18.84
CA LEU A 258 7.48 3.48 -18.49
C LEU A 258 8.65 4.29 -19.07
N ASP A 259 8.47 4.90 -20.24
CA ASP A 259 9.50 5.72 -20.88
C ASP A 259 9.84 6.97 -20.05
N GLY A 260 8.82 7.53 -19.37
CA GLY A 260 8.93 8.68 -18.49
C GLY A 260 9.30 8.32 -17.06
N LEU A 261 9.23 7.04 -16.66
CA LEU A 261 9.42 6.62 -15.27
C LEU A 261 10.88 6.82 -14.82
N GLU A 262 11.08 7.71 -13.86
CA GLU A 262 12.39 8.07 -13.31
C GLU A 262 12.73 7.27 -12.06
N GLN A 263 11.77 7.09 -11.15
CA GLN A 263 11.96 6.30 -9.94
C GLN A 263 10.63 5.87 -9.33
N LEU A 264 10.72 4.97 -8.35
CA LEU A 264 9.61 4.65 -7.45
C LEU A 264 9.98 5.11 -6.04
N GLU A 265 9.05 5.78 -5.37
CA GLU A 265 9.22 6.25 -4.00
C GLU A 265 8.27 5.49 -3.05
N VAL A 266 8.77 5.10 -1.88
CA VAL A 266 7.93 4.75 -0.73
C VAL A 266 7.68 6.02 0.06
N LEU A 267 6.41 6.36 0.26
CA LEU A 267 5.97 7.48 1.07
C LEU A 267 5.58 6.96 2.45
N PHE A 268 6.08 7.59 3.51
CA PHE A 268 5.70 7.29 4.88
C PHE A 268 4.97 8.47 5.51
N VAL A 269 3.66 8.32 5.70
CA VAL A 269 2.82 9.27 6.42
C VAL A 269 3.05 9.04 7.92
N ILE A 270 3.55 10.05 8.62
CA ILE A 270 3.95 9.92 10.02
C ILE A 270 2.74 9.59 10.91
N ALA A 271 3.00 8.87 12.00
CA ALA A 271 2.00 8.56 13.01
C ALA A 271 1.36 9.83 13.61
N SER A 272 0.07 9.74 13.94
CA SER A 272 -0.66 10.80 14.64
C SER A 272 -1.65 10.21 15.63
N GLY A 273 -1.78 10.86 16.79
CA GLY A 273 -2.79 10.53 17.79
C GLY A 273 -4.11 11.28 17.61
N ARG A 274 -4.26 12.13 16.59
CA ARG A 274 -5.54 12.81 16.30
C ARG A 274 -6.63 11.80 15.92
N ARG A 275 -6.24 10.66 15.33
CA ARG A 275 -7.14 9.56 14.94
C ARG A 275 -6.52 8.21 15.32
N PRO A 276 -7.23 7.30 16.02
CA PRO A 276 -6.68 6.01 16.44
C PRO A 276 -6.16 5.13 15.29
N GLN A 277 -6.79 5.20 14.11
CA GLN A 277 -6.35 4.48 12.92
C GLN A 277 -4.98 4.93 12.38
N SER A 278 -4.48 6.08 12.83
CA SER A 278 -3.23 6.70 12.35
C SER A 278 -2.04 6.53 13.31
N LEU A 279 -2.20 5.72 14.38
CA LEU A 279 -1.21 5.58 15.47
C LEU A 279 0.16 5.04 15.04
N PHE A 280 0.25 4.30 13.93
CA PHE A 280 1.51 3.72 13.42
C PHE A 280 2.05 4.40 12.17
N GLY A 281 1.32 5.39 11.64
CA GLY A 281 1.55 5.91 10.30
C GLY A 281 1.07 4.97 9.19
N HIS A 282 1.37 5.33 7.95
CA HIS A 282 0.94 4.58 6.77
C HIS A 282 2.00 4.64 5.66
N VAL A 283 2.12 3.59 4.85
CA VAL A 283 3.02 3.57 3.69
C VAL A 283 2.25 3.54 2.38
N LEU A 284 2.73 4.31 1.41
CA LEU A 284 2.24 4.33 0.03
C LEU A 284 3.40 4.15 -0.93
N LEU A 285 3.08 3.85 -2.19
CA LEU A 285 4.05 3.82 -3.29
C LEU A 285 3.71 4.92 -4.30
N ARG A 286 4.73 5.63 -4.79
CA ARG A 286 4.60 6.71 -5.76
C ARG A 286 5.50 6.46 -6.97
N PRO A 287 4.93 6.26 -8.16
CA PRO A 287 5.65 6.43 -9.43
C PRO A 287 6.04 7.89 -9.63
N VAL A 288 7.32 8.14 -9.88
CA VAL A 288 7.84 9.47 -10.19
C VAL A 288 8.29 9.45 -11.64
N HIS A 289 7.62 10.25 -12.46
CA HIS A 289 7.93 10.43 -13.87
C HIS A 289 8.70 11.73 -14.08
N ARG A 290 9.61 11.73 -15.06
CA ARG A 290 10.28 12.95 -15.50
C ARG A 290 9.23 13.96 -15.97
N PRO A 291 9.46 15.27 -15.76
CA PRO A 291 8.68 16.30 -16.42
C PRO A 291 8.73 16.07 -17.95
N GLY A 292 7.62 15.58 -18.52
CA GLY A 292 7.49 15.27 -19.94
C GLY A 292 6.89 16.43 -20.75
N GLY A 293 6.67 16.19 -22.05
CA GLY A 293 6.06 17.19 -22.95
C GLY A 293 4.58 17.48 -22.67
N LEU A 294 3.88 16.61 -21.93
CA LEU A 294 2.56 16.88 -21.36
C LEU A 294 2.75 17.38 -19.92
N VAL A 295 2.54 18.68 -19.70
CA VAL A 295 2.57 19.29 -18.38
C VAL A 295 1.41 18.74 -17.56
N ARG A 296 1.70 17.82 -16.62
CA ARG A 296 0.75 17.42 -15.58
C ARG A 296 1.07 18.20 -14.31
N GLY A 297 0.06 18.84 -13.74
CA GLY A 297 0.21 19.50 -12.43
C GLY A 297 0.61 18.47 -11.36
N PRO A 298 1.45 18.83 -10.37
CA PRO A 298 1.91 17.91 -9.33
C PRO A 298 0.80 17.14 -8.62
N GLY A 299 -0.36 17.78 -8.41
CA GLY A 299 -1.54 17.17 -7.77
C GLY A 299 -2.16 15.99 -8.54
N PHE A 300 -1.92 15.86 -9.84
CA PHE A 300 -2.43 14.75 -10.65
C PHE A 300 -1.47 13.56 -10.74
N ALA A 301 -0.34 13.60 -10.03
CA ALA A 301 0.56 12.46 -9.98
C ALA A 301 -0.15 11.25 -9.35
N THR A 302 0.09 10.06 -9.90
CA THR A 302 -0.49 8.82 -9.40
C THR A 302 0.17 8.43 -8.08
N MET A 303 -0.66 8.07 -7.11
CA MET A 303 -0.26 7.45 -5.86
C MET A 303 -0.87 6.06 -5.79
N VAL A 304 -0.18 5.12 -5.16
CA VAL A 304 -0.66 3.75 -4.91
C VAL A 304 -0.88 3.61 -3.42
N GLU A 305 -2.14 3.51 -3.02
CA GLU A 305 -2.58 3.33 -1.64
C GLU A 305 -2.90 1.87 -1.37
N ILE A 306 -2.56 1.43 -0.16
CA ILE A 306 -2.81 0.08 0.32
C ILE A 306 -3.70 0.19 1.56
N ALA A 307 -5.01 0.19 1.37
CA ALA A 307 -5.98 0.51 2.41
C ALA A 307 -6.99 -0.62 2.64
N ALA A 308 -7.48 -0.70 3.87
CA ALA A 308 -8.61 -1.54 4.21
C ALA A 308 -9.92 -0.90 3.73
N ILE A 309 -10.82 -1.70 3.18
CA ILE A 309 -12.21 -1.28 2.95
C ILE A 309 -12.96 -1.38 4.28
N THR A 310 -13.49 -0.26 4.77
CA THR A 310 -14.16 -0.14 6.07
C THR A 310 -15.65 0.18 5.91
N ASP A 311 -16.43 -0.08 6.96
CA ASP A 311 -17.90 0.09 6.99
C ASP A 311 -18.37 1.56 6.95
N GLY A 312 -17.44 2.53 6.85
CA GLY A 312 -17.75 3.96 6.81
C GLY A 312 -16.54 4.85 7.10
N PRO A 313 -16.72 6.18 6.98
CA PRO A 313 -15.65 7.17 7.17
C PRO A 313 -15.32 7.48 8.64
N ILE A 314 -16.24 7.18 9.58
CA ILE A 314 -16.09 7.51 11.00
C ILE A 314 -15.71 6.25 11.78
N ALA A 315 -14.47 6.21 12.27
CA ALA A 315 -13.92 5.12 13.07
C ALA A 315 -14.56 5.01 14.46
N GLY A 316 -15.51 4.09 14.65
CA GLY A 316 -16.07 3.75 15.95
C GLY A 316 -15.26 2.68 16.71
N PRO A 317 -15.46 2.50 18.04
CA PRO A 317 -14.78 1.45 18.82
C PRO A 317 -14.98 0.03 18.27
N ALA A 318 -16.17 -0.25 17.74
CA ALA A 318 -16.48 -1.54 17.10
C ALA A 318 -15.65 -1.77 15.83
N GLN A 319 -15.42 -0.73 15.04
CA GLN A 319 -14.61 -0.81 13.82
C GLN A 319 -13.13 -1.00 14.16
N LEU A 320 -12.62 -0.32 15.20
CA LEU A 320 -11.26 -0.56 15.70
C LEU A 320 -11.08 -2.01 16.16
N ALA A 321 -12.04 -2.55 16.92
CA ALA A 321 -12.02 -3.95 17.34
C ALA A 321 -12.02 -4.90 16.12
N ARG A 322 -12.87 -4.66 15.12
CA ARG A 322 -12.88 -5.44 13.86
C ARG A 322 -11.52 -5.39 13.16
N GLY A 323 -10.88 -4.23 13.08
CA GLY A 323 -9.54 -4.10 12.48
C GLY A 323 -8.45 -4.88 13.23
N ILE A 324 -8.54 -4.98 14.56
CA ILE A 324 -7.61 -5.78 15.38
C ILE A 324 -7.80 -7.27 15.12
N PHE A 325 -9.06 -7.74 14.99
CA PHE A 325 -9.39 -9.16 14.89
C PHE A 325 -9.51 -9.73 13.47
N GLY A 326 -9.26 -8.93 12.42
CA GLY A 326 -9.25 -9.46 11.05
C GLY A 326 -10.56 -9.27 10.26
N GLY A 327 -11.40 -8.31 10.64
CA GLY A 327 -12.74 -8.13 10.08
C GLY A 327 -12.83 -7.30 8.80
N TYR A 328 -11.70 -6.86 8.22
CA TYR A 328 -11.67 -6.05 7.01
C TYR A 328 -10.83 -6.70 5.91
N THR A 329 -11.02 -6.21 4.68
CA THR A 329 -10.24 -6.62 3.51
C THR A 329 -9.34 -5.48 3.06
N THR A 330 -8.04 -5.75 2.92
CA THR A 330 -7.07 -4.82 2.33
C THR A 330 -7.11 -4.92 0.82
N THR A 331 -7.10 -3.77 0.15
CA THR A 331 -6.99 -3.65 -1.31
C THR A 331 -5.88 -2.67 -1.70
N VAL A 332 -5.42 -2.75 -2.94
CA VAL A 332 -4.49 -1.78 -3.53
C VAL A 332 -5.27 -0.90 -4.49
N SER A 333 -5.16 0.42 -4.39
CA SER A 333 -5.87 1.35 -5.28
C SER A 333 -4.96 2.48 -5.74
N THR A 334 -5.27 3.08 -6.88
CA THR A 334 -4.62 4.31 -7.34
C THR A 334 -5.46 5.54 -7.00
N LEU A 335 -4.80 6.63 -6.58
CA LEU A 335 -5.42 7.93 -6.30
C LEU A 335 -4.53 9.09 -6.79
N ALA A 336 -5.09 10.31 -6.83
CA ALA A 336 -4.34 11.51 -7.16
C ALA A 336 -3.49 12.00 -5.97
N ALA A 337 -2.35 12.62 -6.25
CA ALA A 337 -1.48 13.21 -5.23
C ALA A 337 -2.20 14.28 -4.40
N SER A 338 -3.03 15.13 -5.03
CA SER A 338 -3.81 16.15 -4.33
C SER A 338 -4.77 15.57 -3.30
N ASP A 339 -5.26 14.35 -3.55
CA ASP A 339 -6.14 13.67 -2.62
C ASP A 339 -5.41 13.20 -1.36
N LEU A 340 -4.22 12.62 -1.54
CA LEU A 340 -3.35 12.24 -0.44
C LEU A 340 -2.90 13.47 0.35
N GLU A 341 -2.48 14.54 -0.33
CA GLU A 341 -2.03 15.77 0.30
C GLU A 341 -3.15 16.43 1.11
N ARG A 342 -4.36 16.53 0.57
CA ARG A 342 -5.53 17.05 1.30
C ARG A 342 -5.80 16.27 2.58
N GLU A 343 -5.82 14.94 2.51
CA GLU A 343 -6.10 14.14 3.70
C GLU A 343 -4.95 14.19 4.70
N ALA A 344 -3.74 13.84 4.28
CA ALA A 344 -2.62 13.67 5.18
C ALA A 344 -2.05 15.01 5.67
N LEU A 345 -1.75 15.96 4.77
CA LEU A 345 -1.03 17.20 5.11
C LEU A 345 -1.96 18.25 5.72
N HIS A 346 -3.19 18.36 5.22
CA HIS A 346 -4.12 19.44 5.55
C HIS A 346 -5.19 19.04 6.57
N LEU A 347 -5.84 17.89 6.42
CA LEU A 347 -6.88 17.48 7.38
C LEU A 347 -6.29 16.80 8.61
N GLU A 348 -5.38 15.85 8.41
CA GLU A 348 -4.80 15.05 9.50
C GLU A 348 -3.51 15.64 10.07
N GLN A 349 -2.92 16.63 9.38
CA GLN A 349 -1.74 17.38 9.81
C GLN A 349 -0.48 16.51 10.00
N ARG A 350 -0.28 15.56 9.09
CA ARG A 350 0.77 14.54 9.12
C ARG A 350 1.75 14.74 7.98
N THR A 351 2.98 15.14 8.30
CA THR A 351 4.08 15.23 7.34
C THR A 351 4.36 13.87 6.69
N ILE A 352 4.68 13.88 5.39
CA ILE A 352 4.98 12.69 4.60
C ILE A 352 6.47 12.65 4.28
N ARG A 353 7.15 11.59 4.71
CA ARG A 353 8.55 11.33 4.38
C ARG A 353 8.67 10.55 3.10
N ARG A 354 9.76 10.78 2.37
CA ARG A 354 9.98 10.23 1.04
C ARG A 354 11.24 9.38 1.01
N PHE A 355 11.12 8.20 0.41
CA PHE A 355 12.23 7.27 0.25
C PHE A 355 12.25 6.75 -1.17
N ARG A 356 13.38 6.80 -1.85
CA ARG A 356 13.57 6.24 -3.19
C ARG A 356 13.88 4.75 -3.09
N LEU A 357 13.26 3.96 -3.97
CA LEU A 357 13.65 2.58 -4.24
C LEU A 357 14.76 2.56 -5.32
N ASN A 358 15.90 1.95 -5.00
CA ASN A 358 17.08 1.84 -5.87
C ASN A 358 16.95 0.67 -6.87
N LEU A 359 15.89 0.71 -7.67
CA LEU A 359 15.52 -0.34 -8.63
C LEU A 359 16.05 -0.04 -10.03
N SER A 360 16.45 -1.09 -10.75
CA SER A 360 16.70 -1.04 -12.20
C SER A 360 15.41 -0.74 -12.99
N PRO A 361 15.47 -0.32 -14.27
CA PRO A 361 14.31 -0.16 -15.14
C PRO A 361 13.41 -1.39 -15.18
N ASP A 362 13.99 -2.58 -15.26
CA ASP A 362 13.23 -3.83 -15.31
C ASP A 362 12.53 -4.10 -13.98
N GLU A 363 13.20 -3.85 -12.85
CA GLU A 363 12.57 -3.98 -11.53
C GLU A 363 11.46 -2.96 -11.32
N ARG A 364 11.64 -1.70 -11.77
CA ARG A 364 10.59 -0.68 -11.72
C ARG A 364 9.38 -1.09 -12.56
N ARG A 365 9.60 -1.62 -13.76
CA ARG A 365 8.55 -2.21 -14.60
C ARG A 365 7.83 -3.32 -13.85
N ARG A 366 8.55 -4.31 -13.30
CA ARG A 366 7.98 -5.44 -12.55
C ARG A 366 7.17 -4.98 -11.32
N THR A 367 7.61 -3.93 -10.64
CA THR A 367 6.84 -3.36 -9.52
C THR A 367 5.52 -2.76 -10.00
N LEU A 368 5.52 -2.04 -11.12
CA LEU A 368 4.29 -1.51 -11.71
C LEU A 368 3.38 -2.61 -12.29
N GLU A 369 3.92 -3.68 -12.86
CA GLU A 369 3.16 -4.88 -13.24
C GLU A 369 2.42 -5.46 -12.02
N ARG A 370 3.08 -5.54 -10.86
CA ARG A 370 2.44 -5.98 -9.62
C ARG A 370 1.36 -5.04 -9.13
N VAL A 371 1.58 -3.72 -9.18
CA VAL A 371 0.54 -2.75 -8.82
C VAL A 371 -0.68 -2.92 -9.74
N TRP A 372 -0.47 -3.01 -11.05
CA TRP A 372 -1.51 -3.21 -12.06
C TRP A 372 -2.39 -4.43 -11.76
N GLU A 373 -1.76 -5.56 -11.42
CA GLU A 373 -2.46 -6.79 -11.07
C GLU A 373 -3.16 -6.73 -9.72
N LEU A 374 -2.53 -6.12 -8.71
CA LEU A 374 -3.07 -6.01 -7.36
C LEU A 374 -4.26 -5.06 -7.28
N GLU A 375 -4.25 -4.01 -8.07
CA GLU A 375 -5.39 -3.11 -8.14
C GLU A 375 -6.66 -3.87 -8.54
N ARG A 376 -6.54 -4.80 -9.49
CA ARG A 376 -7.64 -5.60 -10.03
C ARG A 376 -8.01 -6.80 -9.15
N ARG A 377 -7.01 -7.48 -8.58
CA ARG A 377 -7.17 -8.84 -8.02
C ARG A 377 -6.51 -9.03 -6.66
N GLY A 378 -6.00 -7.97 -6.04
CA GLY A 378 -5.34 -8.00 -4.74
C GLY A 378 -6.33 -7.79 -3.59
N TYR A 379 -6.71 -8.88 -2.94
CA TYR A 379 -7.56 -8.83 -1.75
C TYR A 379 -6.94 -9.68 -0.63
N PHE A 380 -6.68 -9.04 0.51
CA PHE A 380 -5.97 -9.63 1.64
C PHE A 380 -6.78 -9.48 2.92
N ASP A 381 -6.67 -10.44 3.83
CA ASP A 381 -7.15 -10.26 5.20
C ASP A 381 -6.48 -8.99 5.80
N TYR A 382 -7.22 -8.15 6.52
CA TYR A 382 -6.66 -6.99 7.23
C TYR A 382 -6.64 -7.24 8.73
N ARG A 383 -5.44 -7.39 9.30
CA ARG A 383 -5.19 -7.44 10.74
C ARG A 383 -4.25 -6.30 11.10
N PHE A 384 -4.73 -5.37 11.92
CA PHE A 384 -4.04 -4.11 12.24
C PHE A 384 -2.54 -4.27 12.55
N PHE A 385 -2.17 -5.29 13.33
CA PHE A 385 -0.79 -5.51 13.74
C PHE A 385 0.07 -6.33 12.78
N THR A 386 -0.50 -7.17 11.90
CA THR A 386 0.30 -8.16 11.13
C THR A 386 0.05 -8.12 9.62
N GLU A 387 -1.19 -7.93 9.21
CA GLU A 387 -1.62 -7.92 7.80
C GLU A 387 -2.22 -6.55 7.50
N ASN A 388 -1.34 -5.59 7.19
CA ASN A 388 -1.68 -4.19 7.03
C ASN A 388 -0.94 -3.60 5.81
N CYS A 389 -1.04 -2.29 5.62
CA CYS A 389 -0.39 -1.58 4.50
C CYS A 389 1.10 -1.91 4.33
N ALA A 390 1.82 -2.09 5.45
CA ALA A 390 3.25 -2.32 5.44
C ALA A 390 3.61 -3.74 5.00
N SER A 391 2.90 -4.78 5.50
CA SER A 391 3.16 -6.16 5.04
C SER A 391 2.71 -6.40 3.61
N VAL A 392 1.63 -5.77 3.15
CA VAL A 392 1.20 -5.85 1.74
C VAL A 392 2.16 -5.11 0.81
N LEU A 393 2.80 -4.02 1.24
CA LEU A 393 3.88 -3.38 0.47
C LEU A 393 5.08 -4.32 0.28
N VAL A 394 5.50 -5.03 1.33
CA VAL A 394 6.57 -6.04 1.22
C VAL A 394 6.18 -7.13 0.24
N PHE A 395 4.96 -7.66 0.37
CA PHE A 395 4.43 -8.67 -0.55
C PHE A 395 4.44 -8.20 -2.02
N LEU A 396 4.04 -6.95 -2.26
CA LEU A 396 4.06 -6.33 -3.59
C LEU A 396 5.49 -6.25 -4.14
N LEU A 397 6.43 -5.77 -3.34
CA LEU A 397 7.83 -5.56 -3.77
C LEU A 397 8.58 -6.87 -3.97
N GLU A 398 8.46 -7.84 -3.06
CA GLU A 398 9.20 -9.11 -3.16
C GLU A 398 8.92 -9.88 -4.45
N ALA A 399 7.69 -9.83 -4.98
CA ALA A 399 7.33 -10.47 -6.24
C ALA A 399 7.95 -9.78 -7.49
N ALA A 400 8.37 -8.52 -7.34
CA ALA A 400 9.02 -7.73 -8.39
C ALA A 400 10.57 -7.78 -8.31
N LEU A 401 11.12 -8.28 -7.20
CA LEU A 401 12.55 -8.37 -6.94
C LEU A 401 13.12 -9.75 -7.35
N PRO A 402 14.45 -9.85 -7.57
CA PRO A 402 15.12 -11.14 -7.76
C PRO A 402 14.90 -12.10 -6.59
N GLU A 403 14.92 -13.43 -6.83
CA GLU A 403 14.75 -14.45 -5.78
C GLU A 403 15.81 -14.34 -4.67
N THR A 404 17.00 -13.82 -5.00
CA THR A 404 18.11 -13.61 -4.06
C THR A 404 17.88 -12.48 -3.08
N VAL A 405 16.94 -11.58 -3.35
CA VAL A 405 16.60 -10.46 -2.48
C VAL A 405 15.38 -10.85 -1.64
N ARG A 406 15.51 -10.70 -0.32
CA ARG A 406 14.43 -10.92 0.64
C ARG A 406 14.36 -9.72 1.57
N ILE A 407 13.14 -9.29 1.86
CA ILE A 407 12.89 -8.19 2.80
C ILE A 407 12.56 -8.83 4.15
N GLU A 408 13.52 -8.75 5.07
CA GLU A 408 13.33 -9.27 6.42
C GLU A 408 12.68 -8.19 7.29
N VAL A 409 11.47 -8.48 7.77
CA VAL A 409 10.77 -7.60 8.71
C VAL A 409 10.83 -8.25 10.09
N PRO A 410 11.35 -7.54 11.11
CA PRO A 410 11.52 -8.11 12.43
C PRO A 410 10.17 -8.44 13.10
N GLY A 411 10.08 -9.69 13.57
CA GLY A 411 9.16 -10.22 14.57
C GLY A 411 7.68 -10.47 14.16
N PRO A 412 7.05 -11.54 14.67
CA PRO A 412 5.82 -12.09 14.09
C PRO A 412 4.51 -11.47 14.61
N LEU A 413 4.55 -10.70 15.70
CA LEU A 413 3.35 -10.14 16.35
C LEU A 413 3.02 -8.70 15.94
N LEU A 414 3.96 -7.99 15.29
CA LEU A 414 3.78 -6.61 14.87
C LEU A 414 4.63 -6.28 13.64
N VAL A 415 3.98 -5.83 12.58
CA VAL A 415 4.55 -5.29 11.36
C VAL A 415 4.18 -3.81 11.29
N ALA A 416 5.07 -2.94 11.76
CA ALA A 416 4.86 -1.50 11.71
C ALA A 416 5.46 -0.94 10.40
N PRO A 417 4.91 0.16 9.86
CA PRO A 417 5.53 0.87 8.74
C PRO A 417 7.03 1.13 8.90
N THR A 418 7.47 1.56 10.09
CA THR A 418 8.88 1.84 10.38
C THR A 418 9.77 0.60 10.29
N THR A 419 9.28 -0.58 10.66
CA THR A 419 10.04 -1.83 10.56
C THR A 419 10.18 -2.33 9.14
N VAL A 420 9.19 -2.05 8.30
CA VAL A 420 9.28 -2.34 6.86
C VAL A 420 10.28 -1.41 6.18
N LEU A 421 10.34 -0.13 6.55
CA LEU A 421 11.39 0.77 6.07
C LEU A 421 12.79 0.25 6.46
N ASP A 422 12.94 -0.32 7.67
CA ASP A 422 14.14 -1.04 8.11
C ASP A 422 14.50 -2.20 7.19
N GLY A 423 13.59 -3.16 7.03
CA GLY A 423 13.83 -4.32 6.16
C GLY A 423 14.17 -3.92 4.72
N LEU A 424 13.51 -2.89 4.18
CA LEU A 424 13.76 -2.39 2.83
C LEU A 424 15.13 -1.73 2.65
N THR A 425 15.68 -1.11 3.69
CA THR A 425 17.00 -0.49 3.62
C THR A 425 18.13 -1.50 3.86
N ASP A 426 17.86 -2.48 4.73
CA ASP A 426 18.79 -3.55 5.04
C ASP A 426 18.92 -4.52 3.86
N ALA A 427 17.83 -4.76 3.13
CA ALA A 427 17.85 -5.45 1.85
C ALA A 427 18.81 -4.75 0.87
N LYS A 428 19.71 -5.53 0.26
CA LYS A 428 20.67 -5.04 -0.72
C LYS A 428 20.31 -5.49 -2.12
N ILE A 429 20.61 -4.62 -3.08
CA ILE A 429 20.37 -4.84 -4.50
C ILE A 429 21.59 -4.41 -5.31
N ALA A 430 21.84 -5.11 -6.41
CA ALA A 430 22.94 -4.77 -7.30
C ALA A 430 22.66 -3.45 -8.04
N ALA A 431 23.53 -2.47 -7.86
CA ALA A 431 23.46 -1.21 -8.57
C ALA A 431 23.70 -1.40 -10.06
N MET A 432 22.94 -0.64 -10.86
CA MET A 432 23.08 -0.67 -12.31
C MET A 432 24.46 -0.24 -12.78
N GLY A 433 25.04 -1.00 -13.70
CA GLY A 433 26.30 -0.68 -14.38
C GLY A 433 27.57 -0.98 -13.57
N THR A 434 27.52 -0.94 -12.23
CA THR A 434 28.68 -1.23 -11.36
C THR A 434 28.60 -2.62 -10.71
N GLY A 435 27.40 -3.17 -10.51
CA GLY A 435 27.18 -4.42 -9.77
C GLY A 435 27.40 -4.32 -8.26
N GLU A 436 27.71 -3.13 -7.75
CA GLU A 436 27.93 -2.86 -6.33
C GLU A 436 26.62 -3.03 -5.54
N GLN A 437 26.69 -3.61 -4.35
CA GLN A 437 25.50 -3.79 -3.52
C GLN A 437 25.13 -2.46 -2.85
N THR A 438 23.93 -1.96 -3.15
CA THR A 438 23.36 -0.74 -2.57
C THR A 438 22.12 -1.07 -1.73
N PRO A 439 21.76 -0.25 -0.73
CA PRO A 439 20.48 -0.37 -0.05
C PRO A 439 19.33 -0.32 -1.06
N LEU A 440 18.32 -1.18 -0.92
CA LEU A 440 17.12 -1.12 -1.77
C LEU A 440 16.33 0.17 -1.55
N LEU A 441 16.38 0.75 -0.35
CA LEU A 441 15.70 2.00 0.00
C LEU A 441 16.70 3.10 0.42
N SER A 442 16.48 4.34 -0.02
CA SER A 442 17.29 5.50 0.34
C SER A 442 16.43 6.72 0.65
N TYR A 443 16.79 7.49 1.68
CA TYR A 443 16.05 8.70 2.04
C TYR A 443 16.16 9.79 0.95
N VAL A 444 15.05 10.47 0.66
CA VAL A 444 15.00 11.61 -0.25
C VAL A 444 14.68 12.85 0.58
N PRO A 445 15.64 13.77 0.77
CA PRO A 445 15.43 15.01 1.50
C PRO A 445 14.33 15.90 0.88
N LEU A 446 13.67 16.70 1.72
CA LEU A 446 12.40 17.43 1.46
C LEU A 446 11.16 16.55 1.61
N ASP A 447 10.82 16.32 2.88
CA ASP A 447 9.52 15.78 3.28
C ASP A 447 8.39 16.70 2.78
N LEU A 448 7.22 16.14 2.48
CA LEU A 448 6.01 16.93 2.25
C LEU A 448 5.49 17.35 3.63
N GLU A 449 5.87 18.56 4.07
CA GLU A 449 5.50 19.09 5.39
C GLU A 449 3.97 19.28 5.49
N SER A 450 3.38 18.88 6.63
CA SER A 450 2.00 19.28 6.96
C SER A 450 1.93 20.80 7.15
N SER A 451 0.74 21.38 6.97
CA SER A 451 0.59 22.83 7.18
C SER A 451 0.91 23.23 8.62
N ARG A 452 0.68 22.35 9.60
CA ARG A 452 1.11 22.51 10.99
C ARG A 452 2.62 22.62 11.14
N ASP A 453 3.38 21.67 10.61
CA ASP A 453 4.84 21.66 10.77
C ASP A 453 5.47 22.87 10.07
N LEU A 454 4.94 23.22 8.89
CA LEU A 454 5.28 24.46 8.19
C LEU A 454 4.95 25.71 9.01
N ALA A 455 3.78 25.77 9.66
CA ALA A 455 3.37 26.89 10.51
C ALA A 455 4.25 27.01 11.75
N VAL A 456 4.60 25.90 12.41
CA VAL A 456 5.51 25.91 13.58
C VAL A 456 6.90 26.43 13.19
N ARG A 457 7.43 25.98 12.05
CA ARG A 457 8.72 26.47 11.51
C ARG A 457 8.63 27.95 11.13
N SER A 458 7.54 28.33 10.47
CA SER A 458 7.30 29.71 10.02
C SER A 458 7.12 30.68 11.19
N GLU A 459 6.45 30.25 12.27
CA GLU A 459 6.24 31.06 13.47
C GLU A 459 7.55 31.36 14.21
N ARG A 460 8.47 30.38 14.27
CA ARG A 460 9.81 30.61 14.83
C ARG A 460 10.57 31.67 14.04
N ARG A 461 10.61 31.52 12.70
CA ARG A 461 11.29 32.46 11.80
C ARG A 461 10.61 33.83 11.82
N ARG A 462 9.28 33.89 11.92
CA ARG A 462 8.53 35.15 12.04
C ARG A 462 8.92 35.90 13.31
N GLY A 463 9.10 35.21 14.45
CA GLY A 463 9.61 35.83 15.68
C GLY A 463 11.00 36.44 15.54
N GLU A 464 11.91 35.80 14.81
CA GLU A 464 13.24 36.35 14.51
C GLU A 464 13.15 37.62 13.64
N VAL A 465 12.26 37.60 12.65
CA VAL A 465 11.98 38.76 11.78
C VAL A 465 11.35 39.91 12.57
N GLU A 466 10.38 39.64 13.43
CA GLU A 466 9.75 40.65 14.29
C GLU A 466 10.77 41.29 15.25
N ALA A 467 11.63 40.49 15.87
CA ALA A 467 12.68 41.00 16.75
C ALA A 467 13.64 41.95 16.01
N ARG A 468 13.99 41.62 14.77
CA ARG A 468 14.79 42.49 13.90
C ARG A 468 14.06 43.80 13.57
N LEU A 469 12.81 43.72 13.07
CA LEU A 469 11.98 44.88 12.73
C LEU A 469 11.75 45.82 13.92
N LEU A 470 11.59 45.27 15.12
CA LEU A 470 11.45 46.09 16.33
C LEU A 470 12.76 46.79 16.69
N THR A 471 13.92 46.14 16.48
CA THR A 471 15.24 46.68 16.84
C THR A 471 15.61 47.91 16.02
N THR A 472 15.18 47.96 14.76
CA THR A 472 15.40 49.06 13.83
C THR A 472 14.35 50.18 13.95
N ALA A 473 13.12 49.85 14.32
CA ALA A 473 12.04 50.82 14.51
C ALA A 473 12.22 51.65 15.79
N THR A 474 11.85 52.93 15.73
CA THR A 474 11.92 53.87 16.86
C THR A 474 10.60 54.60 17.09
N GLY A 475 10.37 55.08 18.31
CA GLY A 475 9.23 55.95 18.65
C GLY A 475 7.86 55.28 18.45
N GLU A 476 6.93 56.02 17.84
CA GLU A 476 5.54 55.60 17.61
C GLU A 476 5.45 54.37 16.70
N THR A 477 6.26 54.32 15.63
CA THR A 477 6.32 53.20 14.70
C THR A 477 6.66 51.87 15.39
N ARG A 478 7.56 51.90 16.38
CA ARG A 478 7.89 50.69 17.17
C ARG A 478 6.69 50.21 17.99
N LEU A 479 5.93 51.14 18.59
CA LEU A 479 4.73 50.81 19.36
C LEU A 479 3.60 50.28 18.47
N GLU A 480 3.42 50.85 17.28
CA GLU A 480 2.48 50.37 16.27
C GLU A 480 2.82 48.95 15.81
N LEU A 481 4.09 48.70 15.45
CA LEU A 481 4.60 47.37 15.07
C LEU A 481 4.39 46.35 16.20
N GLN A 482 4.78 46.71 17.43
CA GLN A 482 4.66 45.80 18.57
C GLN A 482 3.21 45.39 18.83
N ARG A 483 2.28 46.34 18.81
CA ARG A 483 0.84 46.07 18.98
C ARG A 483 0.31 45.19 17.86
N ALA A 484 0.67 45.49 16.62
CA ALA A 484 0.20 44.73 15.49
C ALA A 484 0.74 43.29 15.48
N PHE A 485 2.01 43.08 15.85
CA PHE A 485 2.58 41.74 16.01
C PHE A 485 1.90 40.95 17.14
N GLU A 486 1.58 41.61 18.26
CA GLU A 486 0.82 41.00 19.35
C GLU A 486 -0.59 40.58 18.89
N TRP A 487 -1.30 41.46 18.18
CA TRP A 487 -2.64 41.16 17.66
C TRP A 487 -2.62 40.08 16.57
N ALA A 488 -1.59 40.05 15.72
CA ALA A 488 -1.38 38.99 14.73
C ALA A 488 -1.06 37.62 15.35
N ARG A 489 -0.82 37.56 16.67
CA ARG A 489 -0.65 36.34 17.46
C ARG A 489 -1.86 36.05 18.36
N SER A 490 -2.95 36.79 18.21
CA SER A 490 -4.15 36.59 19.02
C SER A 490 -4.89 35.29 18.66
N PRO A 491 -5.45 34.55 19.64
CA PRO A 491 -6.35 33.44 19.36
C PRO A 491 -7.68 33.85 18.74
N GLU A 492 -8.01 35.14 18.82
CA GLU A 492 -9.22 35.73 18.26
C GLU A 492 -9.01 36.08 16.78
N PRO A 493 -9.73 35.42 15.83
CA PRO A 493 -9.55 35.66 14.39
C PRO A 493 -9.78 37.12 13.99
N SER A 494 -10.74 37.80 14.63
CA SER A 494 -11.04 39.21 14.33
C SER A 494 -9.88 40.16 14.66
N LEU A 495 -9.18 39.92 15.78
CA LEU A 495 -8.00 40.71 16.15
C LEU A 495 -6.81 40.47 15.20
N ARG A 496 -6.60 39.22 14.76
CA ARG A 496 -5.56 38.93 13.76
C ARG A 496 -5.84 39.65 12.45
N ARG A 497 -7.09 39.60 11.97
CA ARG A 497 -7.52 40.35 10.78
C ARG A 497 -7.27 41.85 10.91
N GLN A 498 -7.65 42.43 12.04
CA GLN A 498 -7.44 43.86 12.30
C GLN A 498 -5.95 44.22 12.29
N ALA A 499 -5.08 43.35 12.81
CA ALA A 499 -3.63 43.54 12.77
C ALA A 499 -3.12 43.64 11.33
N TRP A 500 -3.53 42.74 10.44
CA TRP A 500 -3.10 42.76 9.04
C TRP A 500 -3.60 44.00 8.30
N GLU A 501 -4.86 44.38 8.52
CA GLU A 501 -5.45 45.58 7.92
C GLU A 501 -4.76 46.88 8.39
N GLN A 502 -4.20 46.90 9.59
CA GLN A 502 -3.34 48.01 10.07
C GLN A 502 -1.91 47.93 9.54
N LEU A 503 -1.33 46.73 9.48
CA LEU A 503 0.04 46.51 9.02
C LEU A 503 0.22 46.78 7.53
N ALA A 504 -0.80 46.56 6.70
CA ALA A 504 -0.69 46.77 5.25
C ALA A 504 -0.33 48.22 4.88
N PRO A 505 -1.13 49.25 5.25
CA PRO A 505 -0.76 50.64 4.96
C PRO A 505 0.49 51.08 5.73
N MET A 506 0.76 50.50 6.91
CA MET A 506 2.01 50.79 7.63
C MET A 506 3.24 50.24 6.91
N SER A 507 3.13 49.08 6.27
CA SER A 507 4.21 48.48 5.48
C SER A 507 4.61 49.40 4.33
N GLU A 508 3.63 50.02 3.67
CA GLU A 508 3.86 51.02 2.62
C GLU A 508 4.62 52.25 3.14
N ARG A 509 4.19 52.82 4.29
CA ARG A 509 4.89 53.95 4.93
C ARG A 509 6.32 53.62 5.39
N LEU A 510 6.54 52.39 5.86
CA LEU A 510 7.85 51.93 6.35
C LEU A 510 8.88 51.78 5.22
N VAL A 511 8.45 51.52 3.99
CA VAL A 511 9.35 51.47 2.82
C VAL A 511 10.02 52.83 2.58
N GLU A 512 9.28 53.91 2.75
CA GLU A 512 9.78 55.27 2.49
C GLU A 512 10.85 55.72 3.50
N SER A 513 11.01 55.01 4.62
CA SER A 513 11.81 55.45 5.78
C SER A 513 12.97 54.53 6.20
N GLY A 514 13.21 53.37 5.54
CA GLY A 514 14.36 52.52 5.86
C GLY A 514 14.58 51.28 4.98
N PRO A 515 15.75 50.60 5.10
CA PRO A 515 16.17 49.48 4.22
C PRO A 515 15.59 48.10 4.58
N GLU A 516 14.49 48.02 5.34
CA GLU A 516 13.98 46.78 5.94
C GLU A 516 12.92 46.03 5.11
N LEU A 517 12.72 46.43 3.85
CA LEU A 517 11.72 45.86 2.94
C LEU A 517 11.73 44.33 2.86
N GLY A 518 12.92 43.70 2.98
CA GLY A 518 13.05 42.24 2.94
C GLY A 518 12.52 41.55 4.19
N ALA A 519 12.72 42.16 5.37
CA ALA A 519 12.18 41.64 6.62
C ALA A 519 10.65 41.78 6.65
N LEU A 520 10.11 42.88 6.12
CA LEU A 520 8.65 43.02 5.96
C LEU A 520 8.07 41.98 5.00
N TYR A 521 8.71 41.75 3.85
CA TYR A 521 8.31 40.68 2.93
C TYR A 521 8.31 39.30 3.61
N ASP A 522 9.40 38.97 4.31
CA ASP A 522 9.52 37.73 5.07
C ASP A 522 8.38 37.59 6.09
N TRP A 523 8.05 38.67 6.81
CA TRP A 523 6.97 38.65 7.80
C TRP A 523 5.61 38.31 7.18
N TRP A 524 5.26 38.95 6.05
CA TRP A 524 4.00 38.69 5.34
C TRP A 524 3.96 37.27 4.76
N ALA A 525 5.03 36.83 4.10
CA ALA A 525 5.13 35.48 3.53
C ALA A 525 5.02 34.39 4.62
N LEU A 526 5.67 34.58 5.76
CA LEU A 526 5.57 33.66 6.91
C LEU A 526 4.19 33.70 7.56
N THR A 527 3.56 34.88 7.69
CA THR A 527 2.20 35.02 8.24
C THR A 527 1.17 34.30 7.38
N VAL A 528 1.25 34.39 6.04
CA VAL A 528 0.40 33.62 5.13
C VAL A 528 0.56 32.11 5.36
N ARG A 529 1.79 31.61 5.53
CA ARG A 529 2.02 30.18 5.82
C ARG A 529 1.44 29.74 7.15
N ILE A 530 1.52 30.58 8.19
CA ILE A 530 0.97 30.31 9.52
C ILE A 530 -0.56 30.28 9.47
N GLU A 531 -1.19 31.27 8.85
CA GLU A 531 -2.65 31.33 8.76
C GLU A 531 -3.24 30.33 7.78
N ARG A 532 -2.44 29.78 6.85
CA ARG A 532 -2.88 28.63 6.05
C ARG A 532 -3.19 27.41 6.94
N TYR A 533 -2.40 27.19 8.00
CA TYR A 533 -2.70 26.15 8.97
C TYR A 533 -3.99 26.45 9.74
N ALA A 534 -4.23 27.70 10.12
CA ALA A 534 -5.48 28.12 10.76
C ALA A 534 -6.70 27.85 9.85
N TRP A 535 -6.56 28.11 8.55
CA TRP A 535 -7.58 27.80 7.56
C TRP A 535 -7.84 26.29 7.47
N ASP A 536 -6.78 25.47 7.40
CA ASP A 536 -6.93 24.01 7.32
C ASP A 536 -7.59 23.42 8.58
N LEU A 537 -7.27 23.96 9.77
CA LEU A 537 -7.96 23.62 11.03
C LEU A 537 -9.44 24.00 10.97
N ALA A 538 -9.76 25.23 10.55
CA ALA A 538 -11.13 25.71 10.44
C ALA A 538 -11.95 24.89 9.42
N ASP A 539 -11.37 24.48 8.29
CA ASP A 539 -12.05 23.59 7.34
C ASP A 539 -12.31 22.20 7.96
N ALA A 540 -11.35 21.65 8.69
CA ALA A 540 -11.50 20.38 9.38
C ALA A 540 -12.58 20.43 10.48
N GLU A 541 -12.60 21.49 11.30
CA GLU A 541 -13.63 21.74 12.32
C GLU A 541 -15.01 21.89 11.70
N ARG A 542 -15.13 22.66 10.60
CA ARG A 542 -16.37 22.81 9.86
C ARG A 542 -16.89 21.47 9.35
N LEU A 543 -16.02 20.63 8.78
CA LEU A 543 -16.38 19.29 8.29
C LEU A 543 -16.77 18.34 9.43
N ASP A 544 -16.08 18.41 10.56
CA ASP A 544 -16.38 17.61 11.75
C ASP A 544 -17.74 18.01 12.36
N LEU A 545 -18.04 19.30 12.46
CA LEU A 545 -19.35 19.82 12.86
C LEU A 545 -20.47 19.37 11.92
N GLU A 546 -20.24 19.46 10.60
CA GLU A 546 -21.17 18.99 9.59
C GLU A 546 -21.45 17.49 9.70
N THR A 547 -20.48 16.73 10.19
CA THR A 547 -20.57 15.28 10.38
C THR A 547 -21.21 14.92 11.73
N ARG A 548 -20.89 15.62 12.83
CA ARG A 548 -21.47 15.47 14.18
C ARG A 548 -22.98 15.75 14.23
N THR A 549 -23.47 16.54 13.28
CA THR A 549 -24.89 16.87 13.16
C THR A 549 -25.68 15.86 12.34
N ILE A 550 -25.02 14.93 11.63
CA ILE A 550 -25.69 13.87 10.88
C ILE A 550 -26.40 12.92 11.86
N LEU A 551 -27.65 12.58 11.55
CA LEU A 551 -28.41 11.61 12.35
C LEU A 551 -27.73 10.23 12.31
N PRO A 552 -27.83 9.39 13.37
CA PRO A 552 -27.18 8.08 13.40
C PRO A 552 -27.49 7.18 12.20
N ASP A 553 -28.71 7.26 11.65
CA ASP A 553 -29.15 6.50 10.47
C ASP A 553 -29.07 7.32 9.16
N GLY A 554 -28.53 8.54 9.22
CA GLY A 554 -28.43 9.47 8.09
C GLY A 554 -27.37 9.09 7.07
N LEU A 555 -26.44 8.21 7.45
CA LEU A 555 -25.46 7.57 6.57
C LEU A 555 -25.51 6.06 6.81
N PRO A 556 -26.28 5.30 6.01
CA PRO A 556 -26.23 3.84 6.12
C PRO A 556 -24.78 3.37 5.94
N PRO A 557 -24.29 2.44 6.78
CA PRO A 557 -22.94 1.93 6.69
C PRO A 557 -22.70 1.37 5.29
N LEU A 558 -21.48 1.54 4.79
CA LEU A 558 -21.08 0.90 3.55
C LEU A 558 -21.05 -0.61 3.81
N GLU A 559 -21.86 -1.38 3.09
CA GLU A 559 -21.76 -2.83 3.13
C GLU A 559 -20.46 -3.23 2.44
N VAL A 560 -19.45 -3.63 3.23
CA VAL A 560 -18.11 -4.00 2.74
C VAL A 560 -18.19 -5.05 1.63
N GLU A 561 -19.09 -6.04 1.76
CA GLU A 561 -19.31 -7.06 0.74
C GLU A 561 -19.86 -6.49 -0.58
N ALA A 562 -20.73 -5.48 -0.52
CA ALA A 562 -21.26 -4.82 -1.71
C ALA A 562 -20.18 -3.99 -2.41
N GLU A 563 -19.35 -3.26 -1.66
CA GLU A 563 -18.20 -2.52 -2.19
C GLU A 563 -17.18 -3.47 -2.84
N LEU A 564 -16.88 -4.59 -2.17
CA LEU A 564 -16.01 -5.64 -2.72
C LEU A 564 -16.58 -6.21 -4.02
N ALA A 565 -17.87 -6.53 -4.06
CA ALA A 565 -18.53 -7.07 -5.24
C ALA A 565 -18.57 -6.05 -6.40
N ALA A 566 -18.86 -4.78 -6.11
CA ALA A 566 -18.85 -3.71 -7.10
C ALA A 566 -17.45 -3.50 -7.69
N ARG A 567 -16.42 -3.50 -6.83
CA ARG A 567 -15.02 -3.42 -7.26
C ARG A 567 -14.63 -4.61 -8.14
N GLN A 568 -15.00 -5.83 -7.75
CA GLN A 568 -14.71 -7.03 -8.55
C GLN A 568 -15.38 -6.97 -9.92
N GLN A 569 -16.66 -6.58 -9.99
CA GLN A 569 -17.39 -6.44 -11.26
C GLN A 569 -16.78 -5.38 -12.18
N LEU A 570 -16.28 -4.27 -11.60
CA LEU A 570 -15.63 -3.21 -12.36
C LEU A 570 -14.39 -3.73 -13.11
N PHE A 571 -13.54 -4.48 -12.42
CA PHE A 571 -12.30 -5.03 -13.00
C PHE A 571 -12.51 -6.30 -13.83
N GLU A 572 -13.70 -6.90 -13.80
CA GLU A 572 -14.09 -8.00 -14.69
C GLU A 572 -14.56 -7.52 -16.08
N ARG A 573 -14.98 -6.25 -16.24
CA ARG A 573 -15.59 -5.72 -17.48
C ARG A 573 -14.90 -4.47 -18.03
N GLU A 574 -13.65 -4.23 -17.65
CA GLU A 574 -12.88 -2.98 -17.80
C GLU A 574 -13.21 -2.15 -19.05
N SER A 575 -14.22 -1.26 -18.94
CA SER A 575 -14.30 -0.13 -19.86
C SER A 575 -13.37 0.96 -19.31
N ARG A 576 -12.47 1.49 -20.14
CA ARG A 576 -11.54 2.56 -19.75
C ARG A 576 -12.26 3.77 -19.12
N LEU A 577 -13.50 4.03 -19.55
CA LEU A 577 -14.36 5.07 -18.99
C LEU A 577 -14.82 4.75 -17.56
N ALA A 578 -15.18 3.50 -17.27
CA ALA A 578 -15.59 3.09 -15.93
C ALA A 578 -14.42 3.11 -14.93
N HIS A 579 -13.20 2.74 -15.36
CA HIS A 579 -12.01 2.82 -14.50
C HIS A 579 -11.61 4.27 -14.20
N ALA A 580 -11.58 5.14 -15.22
CA ALA A 580 -11.31 6.56 -15.01
C ALA A 580 -12.37 7.24 -14.11
N ARG A 581 -13.64 6.83 -14.25
CA ARG A 581 -14.74 7.32 -13.42
C ARG A 581 -14.64 6.84 -11.97
N MET A 582 -14.19 5.61 -11.71
CA MET A 582 -13.95 5.12 -10.34
C MET A 582 -12.92 5.98 -9.59
N ILE A 583 -11.83 6.38 -10.26
CA ILE A 583 -10.77 7.20 -9.65
C ILE A 583 -11.28 8.61 -9.31
N LEU A 584 -12.14 9.18 -10.17
CA LEU A 584 -12.69 10.53 -9.98
C LEU A 584 -13.90 10.57 -9.02
N ASP A 585 -14.71 9.52 -8.95
CA ASP A 585 -16.04 9.59 -8.33
C ASP A 585 -16.06 9.24 -6.83
N ARG A 586 -15.15 8.42 -6.28
CA ARG A 586 -15.34 7.87 -4.92
C ARG A 586 -15.40 8.93 -3.81
N ARG A 587 -14.53 9.95 -3.85
CA ARG A 587 -14.54 11.04 -2.85
C ARG A 587 -15.67 12.02 -3.08
N GLU A 588 -15.97 12.32 -4.34
CA GLU A 588 -17.11 13.17 -4.67
C GLU A 588 -18.42 12.50 -4.28
N GLU A 589 -18.54 11.18 -4.45
CA GLU A 589 -19.67 10.38 -4.00
C GLU A 589 -19.81 10.42 -2.47
N LEU A 590 -18.72 10.25 -1.72
CA LEU A 590 -18.75 10.44 -0.26
C LEU A 590 -19.18 11.86 0.11
N ALA A 591 -18.65 12.88 -0.57
CA ALA A 591 -19.01 14.28 -0.32
C ALA A 591 -20.49 14.56 -0.65
N ILE A 592 -21.02 14.01 -1.74
CA ILE A 592 -22.44 14.09 -2.11
C ILE A 592 -23.30 13.43 -1.03
N ARG A 593 -22.91 12.23 -0.55
CA ARG A 593 -23.62 11.52 0.53
C ARG A 593 -23.61 12.33 1.82
N LEU A 594 -22.46 12.88 2.21
CA LEU A 594 -22.33 13.74 3.38
C LEU A 594 -23.22 14.97 3.25
N ARG A 595 -23.23 15.66 2.10
CA ARG A 595 -24.10 16.83 1.86
C ARG A 595 -25.58 16.48 1.96
N GLY A 596 -26.00 15.34 1.38
CA GLY A 596 -27.39 14.90 1.37
C GLY A 596 -27.91 14.26 2.67
N ALA A 597 -27.04 13.96 3.63
CA ALA A 597 -27.43 13.27 4.86
C ALA A 597 -28.36 14.14 5.75
N PRO A 598 -29.42 13.56 6.34
CA PRO A 598 -30.30 14.27 7.26
C PRO A 598 -29.56 14.62 8.55
N ARG A 599 -29.78 15.85 9.04
CA ARG A 599 -29.06 16.41 10.18
C ARG A 599 -30.01 16.86 11.29
N ARG A 600 -29.56 16.74 12.55
CA ARG A 600 -30.18 17.45 13.68
C ARG A 600 -29.85 18.94 13.63
N GLN A 601 -30.61 19.73 14.38
CA GLN A 601 -30.28 21.13 14.59
C GLN A 601 -28.96 21.26 15.37
N SER A 602 -28.12 22.20 14.95
CA SER A 602 -26.91 22.59 15.69
C SER A 602 -27.28 23.27 17.01
N THR A 603 -26.51 22.98 18.05
CA THR A 603 -26.58 23.67 19.34
C THR A 603 -25.99 25.09 19.23
N PRO A 604 -26.29 26.01 20.17
CA PRO A 604 -25.67 27.34 20.17
C PRO A 604 -24.14 27.32 20.16
N GLY A 605 -23.52 26.42 20.94
CA GLY A 605 -22.06 26.28 20.94
C GLY A 605 -21.49 25.79 19.61
N GLU A 606 -22.17 24.88 18.92
CA GLU A 606 -21.77 24.43 17.57
C GLU A 606 -21.93 25.55 16.52
N LEU A 607 -22.89 26.46 16.70
CA LEU A 607 -23.05 27.63 15.83
C LEU A 607 -21.93 28.66 16.07
N GLU A 608 -21.51 28.85 17.31
CA GLU A 608 -20.36 29.69 17.66
C GLU A 608 -19.05 29.11 17.09
N GLU A 609 -18.83 27.79 17.24
CA GLU A 609 -17.69 27.06 16.67
C GLU A 609 -17.65 27.24 15.14
N LYS A 610 -18.80 27.04 14.47
CA LYS A 610 -18.93 27.26 13.03
C LYS A 610 -18.64 28.71 12.62
N ALA A 611 -19.20 29.69 13.31
CA ALA A 611 -19.00 31.11 12.99
C ALA A 611 -17.52 31.52 13.15
N ARG A 612 -16.83 30.97 14.15
CA ARG A 612 -15.41 31.20 14.37
C ARG A 612 -14.54 30.56 13.27
N ALA A 613 -14.88 29.35 12.83
CA ALA A 613 -14.22 28.69 11.70
C ALA A 613 -14.40 29.53 10.42
N GLU A 614 -15.63 29.97 10.10
CA GLU A 614 -15.91 30.82 8.94
C GLU A 614 -15.17 32.17 9.01
N ALA A 615 -15.11 32.81 10.18
CA ALA A 615 -14.36 34.04 10.39
C ALA A 615 -12.85 33.85 10.18
N THR A 616 -12.30 32.71 10.61
CA THR A 616 -10.88 32.35 10.38
C THR A 616 -10.60 32.18 8.89
N MET A 617 -11.48 31.47 8.17
CA MET A 617 -11.35 31.26 6.73
C MET A 617 -11.41 32.59 5.95
N ALA A 618 -12.39 33.44 6.25
CA ALA A 618 -12.51 34.77 5.65
C ALA A 618 -11.33 35.69 6.01
N GLY A 619 -10.77 35.55 7.21
CA GLY A 619 -9.56 36.25 7.62
C GLY A 619 -8.36 35.87 6.75
N PHE A 620 -8.17 34.59 6.46
CA PHE A 620 -7.09 34.11 5.59
C PHE A 620 -7.22 34.64 4.16
N GLU A 621 -8.44 34.64 3.59
CA GLU A 621 -8.70 35.26 2.27
C GLU A 621 -8.28 36.73 2.26
N ARG A 622 -8.70 37.49 3.29
CA ARG A 622 -8.33 38.90 3.44
C ARG A 622 -6.82 39.10 3.57
N LEU A 623 -6.13 38.25 4.33
CA LEU A 623 -4.67 38.28 4.47
C LEU A 623 -3.99 38.06 3.11
N THR A 624 -4.45 37.06 2.34
CA THR A 624 -3.89 36.78 1.01
C THR A 624 -4.11 37.93 0.03
N ASP A 625 -5.26 38.60 0.08
CA ASP A 625 -5.53 39.79 -0.73
C ASP A 625 -4.58 40.95 -0.37
N LEU A 626 -4.40 41.22 0.93
CA LEU A 626 -3.49 42.26 1.41
C LEU A 626 -2.05 41.97 1.01
N HIS A 627 -1.58 40.73 1.22
CA HIS A 627 -0.24 40.34 0.80
C HIS A 627 -0.07 40.42 -0.72
N GLY A 628 -1.06 39.95 -1.49
CA GLY A 628 -1.06 40.05 -2.95
C GLY A 628 -0.95 41.49 -3.45
N ALA A 629 -1.66 42.43 -2.81
CA ALA A 629 -1.55 43.85 -3.13
C ALA A 629 -0.14 44.41 -2.83
N LEU A 630 0.45 44.05 -1.68
CA LEU A 630 1.81 44.46 -1.33
C LEU A 630 2.86 43.85 -2.28
N VAL A 631 2.66 42.60 -2.71
CA VAL A 631 3.49 41.94 -3.73
C VAL A 631 3.42 42.65 -5.07
N ALA A 632 2.24 43.07 -5.50
CA ALA A 632 2.07 43.85 -6.72
C ALA A 632 2.61 45.29 -6.61
N GLY A 633 2.74 45.82 -5.40
CA GLY A 633 3.23 47.17 -5.12
C GLY A 633 4.65 47.18 -4.56
N ILE A 634 4.77 47.39 -3.25
CA ILE A 634 6.06 47.63 -2.59
C ILE A 634 7.04 46.46 -2.62
N PHE A 635 6.58 45.22 -2.85
CA PHE A 635 7.44 44.04 -2.98
C PHE A 635 7.58 43.55 -4.43
N ALA A 636 7.25 44.36 -5.44
CA ALA A 636 7.30 43.94 -6.85
C ALA A 636 8.69 43.46 -7.30
N ASP A 637 9.76 44.00 -6.72
CA ASP A 637 11.15 43.61 -7.01
C ASP A 637 11.62 42.35 -6.26
N ARG A 638 10.77 41.76 -5.41
CA ARG A 638 11.08 40.51 -4.71
C ARG A 638 10.77 39.34 -5.62
N ASP A 639 11.72 38.42 -5.72
CA ASP A 639 11.51 37.14 -6.40
C ASP A 639 10.95 36.10 -5.40
N PRO A 640 9.66 35.73 -5.50
CA PRO A 640 9.06 34.75 -4.61
C PRO A 640 9.64 33.34 -4.83
N HIS A 641 10.08 33.02 -6.05
CA HIS A 641 10.68 31.72 -6.35
C HIS A 641 12.04 31.59 -5.69
N ALA A 642 12.90 32.61 -5.79
CA ALA A 642 14.18 32.62 -5.08
C ALA A 642 14.00 32.50 -3.56
N TRP A 643 12.99 33.15 -2.99
CA TRP A 643 12.67 33.05 -1.57
C TRP A 643 12.24 31.63 -1.17
N LEU A 644 11.39 30.97 -1.96
CA LEU A 644 10.97 29.59 -1.75
C LEU A 644 12.14 28.60 -1.89
N GLU A 645 13.02 28.80 -2.87
CA GLU A 645 14.21 27.96 -3.06
C GLU A 645 15.19 28.08 -1.88
N GLN A 646 15.39 29.29 -1.35
CA GLN A 646 16.21 29.49 -0.15
C GLN A 646 15.62 28.79 1.08
N ASP A 647 14.31 28.89 1.28
CA ASP A 647 13.61 28.21 2.38
C ASP A 647 13.69 26.69 2.26
N SER A 648 13.50 26.18 1.04
CA SER A 648 13.64 24.76 0.70
C SER A 648 15.06 24.25 0.93
N ALA A 649 16.08 25.00 0.51
CA ALA A 649 17.48 24.66 0.74
C ALA A 649 17.83 24.61 2.23
N ALA A 650 17.34 25.56 3.03
CA ALA A 650 17.53 25.59 4.47
C ALA A 650 16.84 24.38 5.15
N LEU A 651 15.61 24.04 4.73
CA LEU A 651 14.91 22.87 5.22
C LEU A 651 15.66 21.57 4.87
N ARG A 652 16.10 21.44 3.61
CA ARG A 652 16.87 20.28 3.15
C ARG A 652 18.11 20.06 4.02
N ALA A 653 18.91 21.10 4.23
CA ALA A 653 20.12 21.00 5.07
C ALA A 653 19.80 20.56 6.51
N SER A 654 18.71 21.09 7.09
CA SER A 654 18.25 20.69 8.44
C SER A 654 17.82 19.21 8.49
N LEU A 655 17.08 18.73 7.48
CA LEU A 655 16.65 17.34 7.39
C LEU A 655 17.81 16.38 7.16
N GLU A 656 18.78 16.76 6.33
CA GLU A 656 20.00 15.99 6.08
C GLU A 656 20.85 15.86 7.34
N ALA A 657 21.04 16.95 8.09
CA ALA A 657 21.74 16.93 9.37
C ALA A 657 21.04 15.99 10.38
N ALA A 658 19.71 16.12 10.53
CA ALA A 658 18.93 15.25 11.40
C ALA A 658 18.97 13.76 10.97
N SER A 659 19.06 13.50 9.67
CA SER A 659 19.21 12.14 9.14
C SER A 659 20.58 11.55 9.46
N ALA A 660 21.64 12.36 9.39
CA ALA A 660 23.01 11.95 9.73
C ALA A 660 23.17 11.60 11.23
N ASP A 661 22.46 12.30 12.12
CA ASP A 661 22.53 12.10 13.57
C ASP A 661 21.63 10.96 14.11
N SER A 662 21.02 10.18 13.22
CA SER A 662 20.01 9.19 13.57
C SER A 662 20.55 7.97 14.33
N LEU A 663 19.87 7.60 15.43
CA LEU A 663 20.28 6.55 16.38
C LEU A 663 19.60 5.20 16.11
N GLY A 664 20.26 4.35 15.33
CA GLY A 664 19.91 2.93 15.16
C GLY A 664 18.54 2.66 14.50
N PRO A 665 18.15 1.38 14.30
CA PRO A 665 16.89 1.01 13.64
C PRO A 665 15.67 1.41 14.48
N SER A 666 14.47 1.17 13.95
CA SER A 666 13.20 1.44 14.63
C SER A 666 13.11 0.82 16.03
N GLY A 667 12.11 1.27 16.79
CA GLY A 667 11.77 0.82 18.13
C GLY A 667 11.31 -0.63 18.24
N ALA A 668 11.21 -1.38 17.14
CA ALA A 668 10.56 -2.68 17.14
C ALA A 668 11.43 -3.81 17.71
N TRP A 669 10.76 -4.78 18.33
CA TRP A 669 11.33 -6.03 18.80
C TRP A 669 12.65 -5.86 19.56
N ARG A 670 12.61 -5.03 20.60
CA ARG A 670 13.79 -4.76 21.41
C ARG A 670 13.81 -5.66 22.62
N ALA A 671 15.00 -6.13 22.96
CA ALA A 671 15.25 -6.82 24.21
C ALA A 671 16.56 -6.31 24.81
N ALA A 672 16.60 -6.24 26.13
CA ALA A 672 17.78 -5.86 26.87
C ALA A 672 17.85 -6.69 28.16
N ALA A 673 19.06 -6.97 28.61
CA ALA A 673 19.32 -7.54 29.91
C ALA A 673 20.29 -6.63 30.66
N GLY A 674 20.02 -6.44 31.95
CA GLY A 674 20.86 -5.69 32.86
C GLY A 674 21.13 -6.48 34.12
N ALA A 675 22.24 -6.17 34.79
CA ALA A 675 22.54 -6.65 36.12
C ALA A 675 22.79 -5.45 37.04
N GLY A 676 22.34 -5.55 38.28
CA GLY A 676 22.50 -4.50 39.27
C GLY A 676 22.33 -5.06 40.68
N ALA A 677 22.17 -4.16 41.63
CA ALA A 677 21.89 -4.53 43.01
C ALA A 677 20.80 -3.63 43.59
N ARG A 678 19.93 -4.22 44.40
CA ARG A 678 18.82 -3.54 45.06
C ARG A 678 19.09 -3.49 46.55
N ALA A 679 19.12 -2.28 47.11
CA ALA A 679 19.11 -2.08 48.54
C ALA A 679 17.69 -2.31 49.09
N SER A 680 17.59 -3.10 50.14
CA SER A 680 16.37 -3.35 50.90
C SER A 680 16.24 -2.34 52.05
N ALA A 681 15.04 -2.22 52.62
CA ALA A 681 14.74 -1.30 53.72
C ALA A 681 15.52 -1.63 55.01
N ASP A 682 16.00 -2.88 55.12
CA ASP A 682 16.87 -3.36 56.20
C ASP A 682 18.37 -3.14 55.94
N GLY A 683 18.73 -2.46 54.86
CA GLY A 683 20.13 -2.19 54.47
C GLY A 683 20.83 -3.33 53.75
N SER A 684 20.17 -4.47 53.53
CA SER A 684 20.74 -5.57 52.74
C SER A 684 20.79 -5.22 51.25
N VAL A 685 21.87 -5.61 50.57
CA VAL A 685 22.04 -5.38 49.12
C VAL A 685 21.96 -6.73 48.42
N VAL A 686 21.01 -6.84 47.50
CA VAL A 686 20.71 -8.09 46.80
C VAL A 686 20.98 -7.92 45.31
N PRO A 687 21.73 -8.84 44.67
CA PRO A 687 21.92 -8.78 43.22
C PRO A 687 20.58 -8.97 42.50
N VAL A 688 20.41 -8.25 41.38
CA VAL A 688 19.21 -8.31 40.54
C VAL A 688 19.62 -8.39 39.09
N ILE A 689 18.96 -9.26 38.33
CA ILE A 689 19.00 -9.32 36.88
C ILE A 689 17.68 -8.75 36.37
N THR A 690 17.74 -7.75 35.49
CA THR A 690 16.56 -7.20 34.83
C THR A 690 16.54 -7.68 33.39
N LEU A 691 15.45 -8.29 32.98
CA LEU A 691 15.16 -8.61 31.58
C LEU A 691 14.07 -7.67 31.10
N TRP A 692 14.29 -7.05 29.96
CA TRP A 692 13.36 -6.11 29.35
C TRP A 692 13.13 -6.50 27.89
N SER A 693 11.89 -6.43 27.43
CA SER A 693 11.54 -6.69 26.03
C SER A 693 10.34 -5.86 25.61
N ALA A 694 10.24 -5.45 24.35
CA ALA A 694 9.07 -4.78 23.79
C ALA A 694 8.82 -5.20 22.35
N ALA A 695 7.54 -5.36 21.97
CA ALA A 695 7.18 -5.53 20.57
C ALA A 695 7.42 -4.23 19.77
N LEU A 696 7.13 -3.08 20.39
CA LEU A 696 7.53 -1.75 19.90
C LEU A 696 7.87 -0.84 21.08
N SER A 697 8.95 -0.08 20.96
CA SER A 697 9.37 0.94 21.90
C SER A 697 10.00 2.12 21.13
N GLU A 698 9.14 3.03 20.70
CA GLU A 698 9.53 4.31 20.08
C GLU A 698 9.43 5.41 21.12
N ARG A 699 10.54 6.05 21.48
CA ARG A 699 10.52 7.14 22.47
C ARG A 699 10.27 8.47 21.80
N LEU A 700 9.63 9.36 22.55
CA LEU A 700 9.36 10.72 22.13
C LEU A 700 10.65 11.50 21.83
N GLY A 701 10.68 12.14 20.66
CA GLY A 701 11.82 12.95 20.22
C GLY A 701 13.04 12.13 19.80
N GLU A 702 12.96 10.80 19.87
CA GLU A 702 14.02 9.91 19.46
C GLU A 702 14.22 9.98 17.95
N GLN A 703 15.46 10.20 17.55
CA GLN A 703 15.85 10.22 16.14
C GLN A 703 16.29 8.81 15.78
N ARG A 704 15.55 8.15 14.90
CA ARG A 704 15.87 6.80 14.40
C ARG A 704 16.39 6.88 12.99
N LEU A 705 17.16 5.85 12.61
CA LEU A 705 17.80 5.75 11.30
C LEU A 705 16.89 6.31 10.20
N ARG A 706 17.49 7.16 9.37
CA ARG A 706 16.86 7.79 8.21
C ARG A 706 15.91 8.93 8.57
N GLY A 707 16.24 9.66 9.65
CA GLY A 707 15.74 10.99 9.97
C GLY A 707 14.38 11.06 10.65
N ILE A 708 13.71 9.93 10.91
CA ILE A 708 12.40 9.90 11.56
C ILE A 708 12.58 10.36 13.01
N ARG A 709 12.04 11.53 13.31
CA ARG A 709 11.90 12.03 14.68
C ARG A 709 10.50 11.72 15.15
N ALA A 710 10.38 10.81 16.11
CA ALA A 710 9.08 10.45 16.65
C ALA A 710 8.44 11.66 17.35
N SER A 711 7.31 12.15 16.83
CA SER A 711 6.50 13.20 17.45
C SER A 711 5.61 12.66 18.59
N ALA A 712 5.56 11.33 18.72
CA ALA A 712 4.86 10.61 19.77
C ALA A 712 5.71 9.44 20.31
N GLU A 713 5.59 9.14 21.61
CA GLU A 713 6.05 7.88 22.21
C GLU A 713 5.01 6.79 21.97
N LEU A 714 5.46 5.62 21.56
CA LEU A 714 4.62 4.44 21.41
C LEU A 714 5.32 3.22 21.98
N ARG A 715 4.76 2.63 23.03
CA ARG A 715 5.26 1.39 23.64
C ARG A 715 4.17 0.34 23.62
N ILE A 716 4.49 -0.83 23.07
CA ILE A 716 3.53 -1.91 22.84
C ILE A 716 4.11 -3.22 23.34
N LEU A 717 3.30 -3.94 24.13
CA LEU A 717 3.65 -5.23 24.73
C LEU A 717 5.04 -5.20 25.36
N GLU A 718 5.34 -4.12 26.07
CA GLU A 718 6.59 -4.02 26.80
C GLU A 718 6.50 -4.83 28.09
N ALA A 719 7.50 -5.65 28.36
CA ALA A 719 7.61 -6.50 29.53
C ALA A 719 8.98 -6.28 30.18
N GLU A 720 8.96 -6.11 31.49
CA GLU A 720 10.15 -5.97 32.33
C GLU A 720 10.03 -6.95 33.49
N VAL A 721 11.08 -7.74 33.72
CA VAL A 721 11.15 -8.77 34.74
C VAL A 721 12.41 -8.57 35.55
N GLU A 722 12.27 -8.32 36.86
CA GLU A 722 13.39 -8.26 37.81
C GLU A 722 13.49 -9.61 38.54
N LEU A 723 14.64 -10.26 38.41
CA LEU A 723 14.96 -11.57 38.96
C LEU A 723 16.09 -11.47 39.97
N ARG A 724 15.98 -12.16 41.10
CA ARG A 724 17.10 -12.39 42.01
C ARG A 724 17.82 -13.68 41.61
N PRO A 725 19.10 -13.61 41.20
CA PRO A 725 19.88 -14.81 40.95
C PRO A 725 20.12 -15.53 42.28
N VAL A 726 19.80 -16.82 42.33
CA VAL A 726 20.06 -17.73 43.45
C VAL A 726 20.60 -19.04 42.89
N LEU A 727 21.24 -19.86 43.72
CA LEU A 727 21.61 -21.23 43.35
C LEU A 727 20.33 -22.05 43.18
N GLY A 728 19.89 -22.23 41.92
CA GLY A 728 18.63 -22.87 41.55
C GLY A 728 17.81 -22.01 40.56
N ALA A 729 16.48 -22.12 40.61
CA ALA A 729 15.61 -21.27 39.81
C ALA A 729 15.61 -19.83 40.36
N PRO A 730 15.80 -18.80 39.50
CA PRO A 730 15.82 -17.41 39.93
C PRO A 730 14.47 -17.01 40.56
N VAL A 731 14.52 -16.14 41.57
CA VAL A 731 13.30 -15.67 42.25
C VAL A 731 12.77 -14.43 41.54
N LEU A 732 11.51 -14.47 41.09
CA LEU A 732 10.83 -13.32 40.51
C LEU A 732 10.55 -12.26 41.59
N LEU A 733 11.27 -11.15 41.53
CA LEU A 733 11.06 -10.02 42.44
C LEU A 733 9.90 -9.14 41.96
N ARG A 734 9.85 -8.91 40.65
CA ARG A 734 8.89 -8.01 40.01
C ARG A 734 8.67 -8.41 38.56
N SER A 735 7.41 -8.41 38.14
CA SER A 735 7.08 -8.37 36.71
C SER A 735 6.22 -7.15 36.42
N ARG A 736 6.50 -6.52 35.29
CA ARG A 736 5.78 -5.36 34.79
C ARG A 736 5.48 -5.61 33.31
N VAL A 737 4.23 -5.42 32.94
CA VAL A 737 3.78 -5.48 31.55
C VAL A 737 3.06 -4.18 31.24
N THR A 738 3.46 -3.54 30.15
CA THR A 738 2.87 -2.34 29.59
C THR A 738 2.29 -2.72 28.23
N PRO A 739 0.99 -3.08 28.17
CA PRO A 739 0.35 -3.47 26.92
C PRO A 739 0.41 -2.36 25.88
N PHE A 740 0.15 -1.12 26.32
CA PHE A 740 0.11 0.05 25.46
C PHE A 740 0.41 1.32 26.25
N VAL A 741 1.30 2.16 25.70
CA VAL A 741 1.49 3.57 26.07
C VAL A 741 1.56 4.39 24.79
N TYR A 742 0.82 5.49 24.76
CA TYR A 742 0.94 6.53 23.76
C TYR A 742 1.16 7.87 24.46
N ARG A 743 2.13 8.66 24.00
CA ARG A 743 2.34 10.03 24.47
C ARG A 743 2.64 10.94 23.30
N SER A 744 2.15 12.17 23.31
CA SER A 744 2.40 13.15 22.25
C SER A 744 2.86 14.48 22.85
N LEU A 745 3.84 15.11 22.19
CA LEU A 745 4.21 16.52 22.42
C LEU A 745 3.79 17.41 21.24
N LEU A 746 2.89 16.95 20.37
CA LEU A 746 2.38 17.78 19.29
C LEU A 746 1.72 19.03 19.89
N ARG A 747 2.44 20.16 19.81
CA ARG A 747 2.00 21.49 20.24
C ARG A 747 1.66 22.30 19.02
N ASP A 748 0.45 22.84 18.97
CA ASP A 748 0.10 23.79 17.93
C ASP A 748 0.76 25.15 18.20
N PRO A 749 0.94 26.01 17.18
CA PRO A 749 1.39 27.38 17.38
C PRO A 749 0.59 28.07 18.49
N PRO A 750 1.21 28.93 19.32
CA PRO A 750 0.56 29.47 20.53
C PRO A 750 -0.79 30.14 20.29
N MET A 751 -0.98 30.81 19.14
CA MET A 751 -2.22 31.49 18.79
C MET A 751 -3.37 30.53 18.45
N PHE A 752 -3.12 29.26 18.17
CA PHE A 752 -4.15 28.29 17.81
C PHE A 752 -4.51 27.36 18.97
N ARG A 753 -4.09 27.71 20.19
CA ARG A 753 -4.42 26.97 21.40
C ARG A 753 -5.64 27.62 22.05
N GLU A 754 -6.70 26.86 22.22
CA GLU A 754 -7.95 27.34 22.84
C GLU A 754 -7.90 27.26 24.36
N SER A 755 -7.03 26.40 24.90
CA SER A 755 -6.93 26.16 26.33
C SER A 755 -5.47 26.03 26.81
N LEU A 756 -5.24 26.31 28.10
CA LEU A 756 -3.96 26.04 28.75
C LEU A 756 -3.60 24.54 28.70
N SER A 757 -4.60 23.66 28.65
CA SER A 757 -4.42 22.21 28.49
C SER A 757 -3.73 21.84 27.18
N GLU A 758 -3.97 22.55 26.08
CA GLU A 758 -3.34 22.32 24.77
C GLU A 758 -1.87 22.76 24.69
N SER A 759 -1.38 23.46 25.72
CA SER A 759 0.05 23.74 25.87
C SER A 759 0.82 22.54 26.44
N PHE A 760 0.11 21.56 27.02
CA PHE A 760 0.68 20.32 27.50
C PHE A 760 0.56 19.23 26.44
N GLY A 761 1.61 18.41 26.32
CA GLY A 761 1.44 17.10 25.72
C GLY A 761 0.52 16.25 26.58
N TRP A 762 0.01 15.16 26.03
CA TRP A 762 -0.80 14.21 26.78
C TRP A 762 -0.31 12.80 26.54
N GLY A 763 -0.54 11.94 27.52
CA GLY A 763 -0.21 10.53 27.44
C GLY A 763 -1.30 9.68 28.06
N LEU A 764 -1.49 8.49 27.49
CA LEU A 764 -2.33 7.45 28.05
C LEU A 764 -1.50 6.16 28.12
N GLY A 765 -1.54 5.50 29.27
CA GLY A 765 -0.78 4.29 29.52
C GLY A 765 -1.55 3.26 30.31
N THR A 766 -1.36 1.99 29.93
CA THR A 766 -1.81 0.83 30.69
C THR A 766 -0.62 0.11 31.27
N LEU A 767 -0.72 -0.29 32.53
CA LEU A 767 0.35 -0.96 33.26
C LEU A 767 -0.24 -2.09 34.10
N VAL A 768 0.35 -3.27 34.01
CA VAL A 768 0.08 -4.40 34.88
C VAL A 768 1.37 -4.73 35.61
N GLU A 769 1.35 -4.70 36.94
CA GLU A 769 2.51 -4.99 37.78
C GLU A 769 2.19 -6.12 38.77
N SER A 770 3.14 -7.03 38.97
CA SER A 770 3.10 -8.05 40.02
C SER A 770 4.38 -8.00 40.85
N ARG A 771 4.25 -8.18 42.17
CA ARG A 771 5.38 -8.25 43.13
C ARG A 771 5.19 -9.45 44.05
N PRO A 772 5.46 -10.68 43.56
CA PRO A 772 5.20 -11.91 44.31
C PRO A 772 5.97 -11.95 45.64
N ALA A 773 7.24 -11.52 45.62
CA ALA A 773 8.10 -11.48 46.80
C ALA A 773 7.63 -10.49 47.90
N ALA A 774 6.74 -9.55 47.56
CA ALA A 774 6.18 -8.57 48.50
C ALA A 774 4.71 -8.88 48.89
N GLY A 775 4.20 -10.08 48.57
CA GLY A 775 2.83 -10.50 48.90
C GLY A 775 1.72 -9.78 48.13
N ARG A 776 2.06 -9.01 47.07
CA ARG A 776 1.08 -8.32 46.22
C ARG A 776 0.90 -9.09 44.91
N ALA A 777 -0.25 -9.75 44.76
CA ALA A 777 -0.52 -10.63 43.64
C ALA A 777 -0.49 -9.89 42.29
N HIS A 778 -1.37 -8.91 42.06
CA HIS A 778 -1.43 -8.14 40.80
C HIS A 778 -2.00 -6.74 41.02
N ARG A 779 -1.50 -5.75 40.27
CA ARG A 779 -2.05 -4.39 40.19
C ARG A 779 -2.15 -3.98 38.73
N ALA A 780 -3.37 -3.72 38.26
CA ALA A 780 -3.61 -3.07 36.98
C ALA A 780 -3.83 -1.58 37.20
N ILE A 781 -3.18 -0.74 36.39
CA ILE A 781 -3.24 0.72 36.47
C ILE A 781 -3.51 1.24 35.06
N LEU A 782 -4.60 1.98 34.92
CA LEU A 782 -4.79 2.92 33.82
C LEU A 782 -4.35 4.29 34.33
N HIS A 783 -3.47 4.97 33.61
CA HIS A 783 -3.09 6.33 33.96
C HIS A 783 -3.08 7.21 32.71
N GLY A 784 -3.61 8.42 32.87
CA GLY A 784 -3.39 9.52 31.95
C GLY A 784 -2.39 10.49 32.57
N GLU A 785 -1.58 11.12 31.73
CA GLU A 785 -0.61 12.13 32.18
C GLU A 785 -0.65 13.36 31.26
N ALA A 786 -0.43 14.52 31.85
CA ALA A 786 -0.15 15.77 31.13
C ALA A 786 1.36 16.00 31.13
N ILE A 787 1.95 16.22 29.96
CA ILE A 787 3.40 16.28 29.75
C ILE A 787 3.78 17.74 29.49
N VAL A 788 4.65 18.27 30.36
CA VAL A 788 5.25 19.59 30.16
C VAL A 788 6.70 19.39 29.72
N ALA A 789 7.00 19.69 28.45
CA ALA A 789 8.37 19.93 28.02
C ALA A 789 8.70 21.40 28.31
N LEU A 790 9.57 21.63 29.30
CA LEU A 790 10.15 22.94 29.64
C LEU A 790 11.27 23.30 28.67
#